data_AF-A0A034VTE6-F1
#
_entry.id   AF-A0A034VTE6-F1
#
_cell.length_a   1.000
_cell.length_b   1.000
_cell.length_c   1.000
_cell.angle_alpha   90.00
_cell.angle_beta   90.00
_cell.angle_gamma   90.00
#
_symmetry.space_group_name_H-M   'P 1'
#
loop_
_entity.id
_entity.type
_entity.pdbx_description
1 polymer ?
#
loop_
_entity_poly.entity_id
_entity_poly.type
_entity_poly.pdbx_seq_one_letter_code
_entity_poly.pdbx_strand_id
1 'polypeptide(L)'
;MAEETTPLTTGMAPPLGPAYVFPGGVSPRSRRYRKMQQFQCCLAITVVLIVLAALIAAFVLVEEPEEPPTPILLAAAAINETNPANSSAKASAALEAATTPLADEPNTEWALKRAHINRTQSGEAVGAGIKALGDREILEESQQLTPVRSPAYRHYRALSNGPEARKLARRGYVENHATTRIAELLNYTKPNGRHNIGNGPTIELPDPTMNFTCDFNARYRTASGVCNNKAHPRLYGAAMIPYRRMVAPDYADGISMPRVSHASDGTQLPPARKVSLDIHRAAYDTDANFTVMLAVFGQFLDHDITATSLSSLPEGESIDCCALTTSEMHPECYPVPILPDDPYYQRYNVTCLNFVRSAPAPTGHFGPRQQLNQGTAFIDGSVVYGCTEQWQRHLRTMLNGTMRMYITGDGRHLLPLSTNLEDGCNRVEMATAGKYCFESGDDRANENLLLTSMHLLWARHHNFLARGLQSVNPHWDDEQVFQESRKILSAKMAHITYNEFLPILVGEKLAKKKGLLPSTDDLDAPDTYDKNVDPSIANCFAGAAFRFAHTLLPGVLNATSDNSAPESIELHTMLFNPFSLWSEHGIDRALLTASNTAVLRVNRFFSYEVTQKIFEGRPEEDMKPLCGLDLVSLNIQRGRDHGLPAYPVFRKHCNLPSTDTWEEMANAIDANTLQSIRKIYSSPHDVDVYTGALSEPPLDDAIFGPLLTCLVSDQFMRLKRGDSHWYERKMGPQRFTKAQLRQIYNVTLSKIICQNADAVQQVRKYVMKQSKDSANGYVNCTEIEHFDFSAWATTPRPVKLHSVAVSDAKSLIRVIHENSNSTASPMPKKLMEPSKE
;
A
#
# COMPACT_ATOMS: atom_id res chain seq x y z
N MET A 1 12.57 17.00 -73.98
CA MET A 1 11.95 15.84 -74.67
C MET A 1 11.14 15.08 -73.64
N ALA A 2 9.83 15.21 -73.47
CA ALA A 2 8.74 16.03 -74.00
C ALA A 2 7.80 16.23 -72.77
N GLU A 3 7.28 17.42 -72.45
CA GLU A 3 6.06 18.02 -73.03
C GLU A 3 4.89 17.02 -73.08
N GLU A 4 3.66 17.25 -72.64
CA GLU A 4 2.87 18.43 -72.23
C GLU A 4 1.59 17.82 -71.58
N THR A 5 0.92 18.45 -70.62
CA THR A 5 -0.22 19.35 -70.93
C THR A 5 -0.63 20.14 -69.68
N THR A 6 -0.45 21.45 -69.76
CA THR A 6 -1.06 22.57 -69.00
C THR A 6 -2.51 22.83 -69.51
N PRO A 7 -3.31 23.86 -69.08
CA PRO A 7 -3.13 24.89 -68.04
C PRO A 7 -4.40 25.35 -67.23
N LEU A 8 -4.17 26.19 -66.19
CA LEU A 8 -4.90 27.41 -65.69
C LEU A 8 -6.43 27.31 -65.43
N THR A 9 -7.08 27.87 -64.39
CA THR A 9 -6.86 29.01 -63.49
C THR A 9 -7.96 29.06 -62.41
N THR A 10 -7.67 29.75 -61.29
CA THR A 10 -8.58 30.53 -60.43
C THR A 10 -9.70 29.86 -59.61
N GLY A 11 -9.53 29.94 -58.28
CA GLY A 11 -10.57 30.30 -57.31
C GLY A 11 -11.43 29.17 -56.75
N MET A 12 -11.19 28.77 -55.50
CA MET A 12 -12.22 28.44 -54.49
C MET A 12 -11.58 28.12 -53.12
N ALA A 13 -12.34 28.44 -52.07
CA ALA A 13 -11.96 28.54 -50.66
C ALA A 13 -11.45 27.24 -50.00
N PRO A 14 -10.67 27.34 -48.90
CA PRO A 14 -10.36 26.17 -48.07
C PRO A 14 -11.63 25.66 -47.35
N PRO A 15 -11.80 24.34 -47.20
CA PRO A 15 -12.94 23.76 -46.51
C PRO A 15 -12.91 24.05 -45.00
N LEU A 16 -14.11 24.34 -44.49
CA LEU A 16 -14.46 24.55 -43.09
C LEU A 16 -13.88 23.47 -42.16
N GLY A 17 -12.88 23.86 -41.37
CA GLY A 17 -12.60 23.21 -40.09
C GLY A 17 -13.64 23.63 -39.04
N PRO A 18 -13.98 22.76 -38.07
CA PRO A 18 -14.99 23.09 -37.07
C PRO A 18 -14.61 24.31 -36.24
N ALA A 19 -15.50 25.29 -36.27
CA ALA A 19 -15.42 26.54 -35.54
C ALA A 19 -15.64 26.29 -34.05
N TYR A 20 -14.59 26.47 -33.23
CA TYR A 20 -14.76 26.74 -31.82
C TYR A 20 -15.19 28.20 -31.65
N VAL A 21 -16.50 28.41 -31.68
CA VAL A 21 -17.12 29.66 -31.26
C VAL A 21 -17.06 29.73 -29.74
N PHE A 22 -16.08 30.46 -29.20
CA PHE A 22 -16.21 31.03 -27.87
C PHE A 22 -17.27 32.14 -27.93
N PRO A 23 -18.31 32.14 -27.08
CA PRO A 23 -19.18 33.29 -26.96
C PRO A 23 -18.35 34.47 -26.42
N GLY A 24 -18.12 35.46 -27.27
CA GLY A 24 -17.48 36.71 -26.90
C GLY A 24 -18.28 37.41 -25.81
N GLY A 25 -17.59 37.80 -24.73
CA GLY A 25 -18.19 38.51 -23.63
C GLY A 25 -17.19 38.92 -22.55
N VAL A 26 -16.42 39.98 -22.85
CA VAL A 26 -15.68 40.85 -21.90
C VAL A 26 -14.27 40.37 -21.50
N SER A 27 -13.25 41.16 -21.86
CA SER A 27 -11.83 40.86 -21.60
C SER A 27 -11.49 40.75 -20.09
N PRO A 28 -10.56 39.85 -19.68
CA PRO A 28 -10.16 39.68 -18.27
C PRO A 28 -9.62 40.94 -17.59
N ARG A 29 -9.07 41.89 -18.36
CA ARG A 29 -8.58 43.18 -17.85
C ARG A 29 -9.70 44.07 -17.32
N SER A 30 -10.88 44.07 -17.94
CA SER A 30 -12.01 44.90 -17.49
C SER A 30 -12.74 44.32 -16.27
N ARG A 31 -12.76 42.99 -16.11
CA ARG A 31 -13.28 42.31 -14.90
C ARG A 31 -12.43 42.57 -13.66
N ARG A 32 -11.10 42.64 -13.81
CA ARG A 32 -10.21 43.04 -12.70
C ARG A 32 -10.45 44.48 -12.27
N TYR A 33 -10.62 45.40 -13.22
CA TYR A 33 -10.81 46.82 -12.89
C TYR A 33 -12.15 47.09 -12.16
N ARG A 34 -13.25 46.47 -12.60
CA ARG A 34 -14.55 46.58 -11.89
C ARG A 34 -14.55 45.91 -10.52
N LYS A 35 -13.92 44.73 -10.37
CA LYS A 35 -13.81 44.06 -9.06
C LYS A 35 -12.92 44.86 -8.10
N MET A 36 -11.89 45.53 -8.61
CA MET A 36 -11.01 46.38 -7.81
C MET A 36 -11.71 47.67 -7.35
N GLN A 37 -12.53 48.29 -8.22
CA GLN A 37 -13.39 49.42 -7.83
C GLN A 37 -14.48 48.99 -6.83
N GLN A 38 -15.11 47.83 -7.02
CA GLN A 38 -16.07 47.31 -6.04
C GLN A 38 -15.42 47.01 -4.69
N PHE A 39 -14.22 46.43 -4.67
CA PHE A 39 -13.46 46.20 -3.45
C PHE A 39 -13.06 47.51 -2.75
N GLN A 40 -12.60 48.51 -3.51
CA GLN A 40 -12.29 49.84 -2.98
C GLN A 40 -13.52 50.56 -2.42
N CYS A 41 -14.68 50.46 -3.08
CA CYS A 41 -15.94 50.98 -2.55
C CYS A 41 -16.39 50.26 -1.28
N CYS A 42 -16.31 48.93 -1.22
CA CYS A 42 -16.66 48.18 -0.02
C CYS A 42 -15.73 48.52 1.16
N LEU A 43 -14.42 48.67 0.90
CA LEU A 43 -13.45 49.08 1.91
C LEU A 43 -13.76 50.50 2.42
N ALA A 44 -14.06 51.44 1.52
CA ALA A 44 -14.41 52.81 1.89
C ALA A 44 -15.70 52.89 2.70
N ILE A 45 -16.75 52.14 2.31
CA ILE A 45 -18.01 52.06 3.08
C ILE A 45 -17.77 51.44 4.46
N THR A 46 -16.95 50.39 4.54
CA THR A 46 -16.63 49.73 5.82
C THR A 46 -15.90 50.69 6.75
N VAL A 47 -14.93 51.45 6.25
CA VAL A 47 -14.20 52.46 7.04
C VAL A 47 -15.15 53.57 7.50
N VAL A 48 -16.04 54.06 6.63
CA VAL A 48 -17.04 55.07 7.00
C VAL A 48 -18.00 54.55 8.07
N LEU A 49 -18.43 53.29 7.99
CA LEU A 49 -19.29 52.66 9.00
C LEU A 49 -18.57 52.48 10.34
N ILE A 50 -17.28 52.11 10.33
CA ILE A 50 -16.47 52.00 11.55
C ILE A 50 -16.31 53.38 12.19
N VAL A 51 -16.05 54.43 11.40
CA VAL A 51 -15.92 55.81 11.91
C VAL A 51 -17.26 56.32 12.44
N LEU A 52 -18.38 56.05 11.76
CA LEU A 52 -19.72 56.38 12.25
C LEU A 52 -20.05 55.64 13.55
N ALA A 53 -19.75 54.34 13.64
CA ALA A 53 -19.95 53.57 14.86
C ALA A 53 -19.09 54.08 16.02
N ALA A 54 -17.83 54.47 15.75
CA ALA A 54 -16.95 55.07 16.73
C ALA A 54 -17.42 56.47 17.17
N LEU A 55 -17.94 57.28 16.25
CA LEU A 55 -18.53 58.59 16.56
C LEU A 55 -19.83 58.45 17.36
N ILE A 56 -20.69 57.48 17.03
CA ILE A 56 -21.91 57.17 17.78
C ILE A 56 -21.54 56.65 19.18
N ALA A 57 -20.56 55.74 19.29
CA ALA A 57 -20.08 55.28 20.59
C ALA A 57 -19.48 56.41 21.43
N ALA A 58 -18.71 57.31 20.81
CA ALA A 58 -18.18 58.50 21.48
C ALA A 58 -19.27 59.49 21.89
N PHE A 59 -20.37 59.59 21.14
CA PHE A 59 -21.52 60.44 21.49
C PHE A 59 -22.36 59.83 22.62
N VAL A 60 -22.53 58.49 22.62
CA VAL A 60 -23.25 57.76 23.67
C VAL A 60 -22.47 57.72 24.99
N LEU A 61 -21.13 57.81 24.95
CA LEU A 61 -20.27 57.84 26.14
C LEU A 61 -20.12 59.24 26.78
N VAL A 62 -20.80 60.27 26.26
CA VAL A 62 -20.76 61.64 26.81
C VAL A 62 -21.94 61.95 27.75
N GLU A 63 -22.95 61.08 27.86
CA GLU A 63 -24.02 61.22 28.85
C GLU A 63 -23.94 60.16 29.95
N GLU A 64 -23.54 60.66 31.12
CA GLU A 64 -23.71 60.18 32.49
C GLU A 64 -22.78 59.07 33.08
N PRO A 65 -22.29 59.28 34.32
CA PRO A 65 -21.49 58.32 35.07
C PRO A 65 -22.36 57.48 36.02
N GLU A 66 -22.16 56.17 36.13
CA GLU A 66 -22.33 55.43 37.39
C GLU A 66 -21.81 53.97 37.33
N GLU A 67 -21.61 53.44 38.54
CA GLU A 67 -20.81 52.28 39.00
C GLU A 67 -21.11 50.88 38.41
N PRO A 68 -20.19 49.89 38.60
CA PRO A 68 -20.24 48.61 37.90
C PRO A 68 -21.16 47.58 38.58
N PRO A 69 -21.95 46.79 37.83
CA PRO A 69 -22.57 45.59 38.37
C PRO A 69 -21.60 44.39 38.28
N THR A 70 -21.55 43.66 39.39
CA THR A 70 -20.96 42.33 39.59
C THR A 70 -21.11 41.36 38.40
N PRO A 71 -20.07 40.61 38.02
CA PRO A 71 -20.14 39.67 36.91
C PRO A 71 -20.97 38.44 37.26
N ILE A 72 -21.97 38.18 36.42
CA ILE A 72 -22.71 36.91 36.34
C ILE A 72 -21.71 35.81 35.99
N LEU A 73 -21.66 34.80 36.84
CA LEU A 73 -20.83 33.62 36.76
C LEU A 73 -21.27 32.75 35.56
N LEU A 74 -20.76 33.05 34.37
CA LEU A 74 -20.64 32.05 33.31
C LEU A 74 -19.48 31.13 33.70
N ALA A 75 -19.82 29.91 34.12
CA ALA A 75 -18.86 28.83 34.30
C ALA A 75 -18.25 28.46 32.94
N ALA A 76 -17.29 29.26 32.48
CA ALA A 76 -16.27 28.81 31.56
C ALA A 76 -15.44 27.79 32.35
N ALA A 77 -15.63 26.51 32.06
CA ALA A 77 -14.73 25.48 32.53
C ALA A 77 -13.31 25.90 32.13
N ALA A 78 -12.49 26.17 33.14
CA ALA A 78 -11.06 26.36 32.98
C ALA A 78 -10.50 25.05 32.41
N ILE A 79 -10.32 25.01 31.09
CA ILE A 79 -9.48 24.01 30.46
C ILE A 79 -8.06 24.39 30.88
N ASN A 80 -7.52 23.64 31.83
CA ASN A 80 -6.09 23.69 32.16
C ASN A 80 -5.32 23.61 30.85
N GLU A 81 -4.57 24.66 30.50
CA GLU A 81 -3.52 24.57 29.49
C GLU A 81 -2.47 23.60 30.01
N THR A 82 -2.65 22.31 29.72
CA THR A 82 -1.61 21.31 29.95
C THR A 82 -0.54 21.56 28.90
N ASN A 83 0.66 21.92 29.37
CA ASN A 83 1.79 22.29 28.53
C ASN A 83 2.14 21.13 27.56
N PRO A 84 1.86 21.23 26.25
CA PRO A 84 1.94 20.10 25.32
C PRO A 84 3.38 19.54 25.20
N ALA A 85 4.38 20.37 25.49
CA ALA A 85 5.79 19.96 25.54
C ALA A 85 6.06 18.85 26.59
N ASN A 86 5.37 18.86 27.74
CA ASN A 86 5.57 17.89 28.80
C ASN A 86 4.94 16.51 28.47
N SER A 87 3.87 16.50 27.66
CA SER A 87 3.24 15.28 27.17
C SER A 87 4.11 14.60 26.09
N SER A 88 4.63 15.38 25.14
CA SER A 88 5.57 14.90 24.11
C SER A 88 6.81 14.26 24.72
N ALA A 89 7.43 14.89 25.73
CA ALA A 89 8.63 14.35 26.38
C ALA A 89 8.37 12.99 27.06
N LYS A 90 7.21 12.82 27.72
CA LYS A 90 6.80 11.55 28.33
C LYS A 90 6.57 10.46 27.28
N ALA A 91 5.93 10.81 26.16
CA ALA A 91 5.70 9.88 25.06
C ALA A 91 7.01 9.43 24.40
N SER A 92 7.95 10.35 24.15
CA SER A 92 9.29 10.02 23.67
C SER A 92 10.03 9.09 24.64
N ALA A 93 10.01 9.38 25.94
CA ALA A 93 10.64 8.52 26.94
C ALA A 93 10.04 7.11 26.97
N ALA A 94 8.71 6.99 26.84
CA ALA A 94 8.04 5.69 26.75
C ALA A 94 8.47 4.90 25.50
N LEU A 95 8.51 5.56 24.34
CA LEU A 95 8.96 4.94 23.08
C LEU A 95 10.41 4.47 23.15
N GLU A 96 11.28 5.25 23.80
CA GLU A 96 12.69 4.90 23.98
C GLU A 96 12.91 3.74 24.96
N ALA A 97 12.08 3.64 26.01
CA ALA A 97 12.16 2.59 27.01
C ALA A 97 11.49 1.27 26.58
N ALA A 98 10.56 1.32 25.61
CA ALA A 98 9.82 0.16 25.15
C ALA A 98 10.74 -0.92 24.56
N THR A 99 10.49 -2.18 24.95
CA THR A 99 11.14 -3.36 24.39
C THR A 99 10.90 -3.44 22.88
N THR A 100 11.90 -3.89 22.12
CA THR A 100 11.83 -4.00 20.66
C THR A 100 12.28 -5.40 20.18
N PRO A 101 11.45 -6.14 19.44
CA PRO A 101 10.06 -5.80 19.07
C PRO A 101 9.11 -5.82 20.28
N LEU A 102 7.98 -5.12 20.16
CA LEU A 102 6.89 -5.18 21.13
C LEU A 102 6.26 -6.57 21.12
N ALA A 103 5.97 -7.11 22.30
CA ALA A 103 5.25 -8.37 22.40
C ALA A 103 3.80 -8.18 21.93
N ASP A 104 3.35 -9.04 21.04
CA ASP A 104 1.96 -9.06 20.62
C ASP A 104 1.07 -9.50 21.79
N GLU A 105 -0.17 -9.00 21.81
CA GLU A 105 -1.15 -9.49 22.76
C GLU A 105 -1.33 -11.01 22.60
N PRO A 106 -1.36 -11.78 23.70
CA PRO A 106 -1.60 -13.21 23.60
C PRO A 106 -2.94 -13.47 22.92
N ASN A 107 -3.02 -14.58 22.17
CA ASN A 107 -4.25 -15.01 21.53
C ASN A 107 -5.40 -15.06 22.55
N THR A 108 -6.53 -14.47 22.19
CA THR A 108 -7.74 -14.51 23.04
C THR A 108 -8.13 -15.97 23.27
N GLU A 109 -8.36 -16.30 24.54
CA GLU A 109 -8.78 -17.65 24.92
C GLU A 109 -10.12 -18.00 24.27
N TRP A 110 -10.26 -19.24 23.81
CA TRP A 110 -11.50 -19.73 23.22
C TRP A 110 -12.67 -19.63 24.20
N ALA A 111 -13.63 -18.78 23.87
CA ALA A 111 -14.79 -18.50 24.72
C ALA A 111 -15.63 -19.77 24.99
N LEU A 112 -15.63 -20.72 24.06
CA LEU A 112 -16.41 -21.95 24.10
C LEU A 112 -15.59 -23.17 24.57
N LYS A 113 -14.48 -22.97 25.28
CA LYS A 113 -13.59 -24.04 25.77
C LYS A 113 -14.29 -25.11 26.62
N ARG A 114 -15.35 -24.74 27.35
CA ARG A 114 -16.12 -25.65 28.21
C ARG A 114 -17.15 -26.50 27.45
N ALA A 115 -17.51 -26.09 26.24
CA ALA A 115 -18.60 -26.71 25.49
C ALA A 115 -18.19 -27.98 24.73
N HIS A 116 -16.89 -28.34 24.71
CA HIS A 116 -16.32 -29.49 23.99
C HIS A 116 -16.97 -29.77 22.63
N ILE A 117 -16.54 -29.05 21.59
CA ILE A 117 -17.02 -29.24 20.23
C ILE A 117 -16.68 -30.65 19.75
N ASN A 118 -17.70 -31.48 19.55
CA ASN A 118 -17.51 -32.84 19.05
C ASN A 118 -17.40 -32.86 17.51
N ARG A 119 -16.96 -34.00 16.96
CA ARG A 119 -16.75 -34.15 15.51
C ARG A 119 -18.02 -33.89 14.70
N THR A 120 -19.19 -34.26 15.22
CA THR A 120 -20.49 -34.04 14.56
C THR A 120 -20.81 -32.55 14.47
N GLN A 121 -20.67 -31.80 15.56
CA GLN A 121 -20.88 -30.35 15.60
C GLN A 121 -19.90 -29.62 14.69
N SER A 122 -18.63 -30.04 14.70
CA SER A 122 -17.62 -29.49 13.79
C SER A 122 -17.98 -29.76 12.32
N GLY A 123 -18.42 -30.98 12.00
CA GLY A 123 -18.85 -31.35 10.65
C GLY A 123 -20.10 -30.59 10.19
N GLU A 124 -21.08 -30.41 11.08
CA GLU A 124 -22.28 -29.61 10.82
C GLU A 124 -21.91 -28.14 10.53
N ALA A 125 -21.03 -27.56 11.35
CA ALA A 125 -20.59 -26.19 11.18
C ALA A 125 -19.82 -25.97 9.86
N VAL A 126 -18.92 -26.89 9.52
CA VAL A 126 -18.21 -26.86 8.22
C VAL A 126 -19.19 -27.03 7.07
N GLY A 127 -20.17 -27.93 7.20
CA GLY A 127 -21.25 -28.10 6.21
C GLY A 127 -22.07 -26.82 6.01
N ALA A 128 -22.38 -26.10 7.09
CA ALA A 128 -23.05 -24.80 7.02
C ALA A 128 -22.19 -23.74 6.33
N GLY A 129 -20.87 -23.72 6.60
CA GLY A 129 -19.93 -22.83 5.90
C GLY A 129 -19.84 -23.12 4.41
N ILE A 130 -19.78 -24.39 4.01
CA ILE A 130 -19.78 -24.80 2.59
C ILE A 130 -21.10 -24.41 1.92
N LYS A 131 -22.24 -24.63 2.61
CA LYS A 131 -23.55 -24.19 2.12
C LYS A 131 -23.58 -22.67 1.93
N ALA A 132 -23.09 -21.89 2.89
CA ALA A 132 -23.06 -20.43 2.80
C ALA A 132 -22.20 -19.93 1.63
N LEU A 133 -21.10 -20.63 1.31
CA LEU A 133 -20.31 -20.33 0.11
C LEU A 133 -21.11 -20.62 -1.17
N GLY A 134 -21.80 -21.76 -1.24
CA GLY A 134 -22.66 -22.08 -2.39
C GLY A 134 -23.83 -21.09 -2.56
N ASP A 135 -24.48 -20.70 -1.46
CA ASP A 135 -25.55 -19.69 -1.48
C ASP A 135 -25.02 -18.34 -2.00
N ARG A 136 -23.79 -17.96 -1.58
CA ARG A 136 -23.11 -16.76 -2.09
C ARG A 136 -22.84 -16.87 -3.59
N GLU A 137 -22.28 -17.97 -4.06
CA GLU A 137 -21.94 -18.17 -5.48
C GLU A 137 -23.20 -18.13 -6.37
N ILE A 138 -24.35 -18.65 -5.90
CA ILE A 138 -25.64 -18.53 -6.60
C ILE A 138 -26.08 -17.06 -6.68
N LEU A 139 -25.93 -16.29 -5.60
CA LEU A 139 -26.27 -14.87 -5.58
C LEU A 139 -25.38 -14.08 -6.56
N GLU A 140 -24.10 -14.43 -6.67
CA GLU A 140 -23.11 -13.82 -7.56
C GLU A 140 -23.46 -13.96 -9.06
N GLU A 141 -24.18 -15.01 -9.49
CA GLU A 141 -24.62 -15.19 -10.89
C GLU A 141 -25.54 -14.06 -11.38
N SER A 142 -26.23 -13.38 -10.46
CA SER A 142 -27.19 -12.30 -10.75
C SER A 142 -26.68 -10.91 -10.36
N GLN A 143 -25.44 -10.80 -9.86
CA GLN A 143 -24.89 -9.55 -9.36
C GLN A 143 -24.46 -8.61 -10.49
N GLN A 144 -24.69 -7.32 -10.26
CA GLN A 144 -24.22 -6.28 -11.17
C GLN A 144 -22.74 -5.99 -10.90
N LEU A 145 -21.95 -5.96 -11.97
CA LEU A 145 -20.55 -5.56 -11.89
C LEU A 145 -20.44 -4.05 -11.69
N THR A 146 -19.43 -3.62 -10.94
CA THR A 146 -19.09 -2.20 -10.88
C THR A 146 -18.74 -1.71 -12.29
N PRO A 147 -19.33 -0.61 -12.77
CA PRO A 147 -19.08 -0.12 -14.13
C PRO A 147 -17.59 0.12 -14.38
N VAL A 148 -17.05 -0.48 -15.45
CA VAL A 148 -15.66 -0.30 -15.86
C VAL A 148 -15.39 1.19 -16.07
N ARG A 149 -14.22 1.66 -15.62
CA ARG A 149 -13.79 3.08 -15.58
C ARG A 149 -14.46 3.99 -14.55
N SER A 150 -15.45 3.51 -13.80
CA SER A 150 -15.94 4.27 -12.65
C SER A 150 -14.84 4.46 -11.59
N PRO A 151 -14.92 5.52 -10.75
CA PRO A 151 -14.02 5.69 -9.61
C PRO A 151 -13.99 4.46 -8.69
N ALA A 152 -15.15 3.82 -8.48
CA ALA A 152 -15.27 2.58 -7.71
C ALA A 152 -14.50 1.42 -8.35
N TYR A 153 -14.54 1.28 -9.67
CA TYR A 153 -13.79 0.25 -10.39
C TYR A 153 -12.28 0.48 -10.30
N ARG A 154 -11.82 1.72 -10.43
CA ARG A 154 -10.39 2.07 -10.25
C ARG A 154 -9.91 1.76 -8.82
N HIS A 155 -10.72 2.07 -7.81
CA HIS A 155 -10.42 1.67 -6.43
C HIS A 155 -10.39 0.14 -6.26
N TYR A 156 -11.31 -0.59 -6.91
CA TYR A 156 -11.27 -2.06 -6.95
C TYR A 156 -9.96 -2.57 -7.57
N ARG A 157 -9.53 -2.02 -8.71
CA ARG A 157 -8.26 -2.40 -9.37
C ARG A 157 -7.04 -2.12 -8.49
N ALA A 158 -7.07 -1.07 -7.67
CA ALA A 158 -5.99 -0.78 -6.72
C ALA A 158 -5.90 -1.78 -5.55
N LEU A 159 -6.88 -2.68 -5.39
CA LEU A 159 -6.96 -3.65 -4.28
C LEU A 159 -7.42 -5.05 -4.76
N SER A 160 -7.32 -5.33 -6.06
CA SER A 160 -7.86 -6.56 -6.65
C SER A 160 -7.12 -7.80 -6.14
N ASN A 161 -7.74 -8.95 -6.32
CA ASN A 161 -7.18 -10.22 -5.86
C ASN A 161 -6.66 -11.10 -7.00
N GLY A 162 -5.55 -11.79 -6.72
CA GLY A 162 -4.99 -12.80 -7.60
C GLY A 162 -5.75 -14.12 -7.51
N PRO A 163 -5.56 -15.04 -8.49
CA PRO A 163 -6.23 -16.33 -8.51
C PRO A 163 -6.00 -17.18 -7.25
N GLU A 164 -4.77 -17.20 -6.71
CA GLU A 164 -4.45 -17.95 -5.49
C GLU A 164 -5.12 -17.33 -4.26
N ALA A 165 -5.19 -16.02 -4.19
CA ALA A 165 -5.89 -15.32 -3.12
C ALA A 165 -7.39 -15.62 -3.13
N ARG A 166 -8.02 -15.71 -4.31
CA ARG A 166 -9.43 -16.11 -4.45
C ARG A 166 -9.71 -17.51 -3.89
N LYS A 167 -8.84 -18.48 -4.19
CA LYS A 167 -8.97 -19.85 -3.65
C LYS A 167 -8.91 -19.86 -2.12
N LEU A 168 -7.95 -19.13 -1.54
CA LEU A 168 -7.83 -19.01 -0.09
C LEU A 168 -8.99 -18.24 0.54
N ALA A 169 -9.49 -17.20 -0.14
CA ALA A 169 -10.63 -16.41 0.29
C ALA A 169 -11.90 -17.27 0.44
N ARG A 170 -12.17 -18.18 -0.51
CA ARG A 170 -13.29 -19.13 -0.41
C ARG A 170 -13.17 -20.00 0.84
N ARG A 171 -11.98 -20.52 1.14
CA ARG A 171 -11.74 -21.28 2.37
C ARG A 171 -11.94 -20.41 3.62
N GLY A 172 -11.37 -19.21 3.67
CA GLY A 172 -11.56 -18.29 4.80
C GLY A 172 -13.03 -17.89 5.01
N TYR A 173 -13.81 -17.80 3.93
CA TYR A 173 -15.26 -17.56 4.00
C TYR A 173 -15.98 -18.72 4.68
N VAL A 174 -15.69 -19.97 4.28
CA VAL A 174 -16.22 -21.18 4.94
C VAL A 174 -15.85 -21.21 6.43
N GLU A 175 -14.60 -20.90 6.79
CA GLU A 175 -14.14 -20.89 8.19
C GLU A 175 -14.88 -19.84 9.06
N ASN A 176 -15.13 -18.64 8.52
CA ASN A 176 -15.91 -17.61 9.21
C ASN A 176 -17.36 -18.07 9.47
N HIS A 177 -18.04 -18.57 8.44
CA HIS A 177 -19.43 -19.03 8.57
C HIS A 177 -19.57 -20.28 9.45
N ALA A 178 -18.58 -21.19 9.40
CA ALA A 178 -18.52 -22.32 10.32
C ALA A 178 -18.35 -21.85 11.78
N THR A 179 -17.56 -20.80 12.01
CA THR A 179 -17.42 -20.19 13.34
C THR A 179 -18.73 -19.57 13.81
N THR A 180 -19.43 -18.84 12.96
CA THR A 180 -20.77 -18.30 13.26
C THR A 180 -21.74 -19.43 13.60
N ARG A 181 -21.74 -20.53 12.84
CA ARG A 181 -22.62 -21.67 13.12
C ARG A 181 -22.32 -22.34 14.46
N ILE A 182 -21.05 -22.50 14.82
CA ILE A 182 -20.66 -23.02 16.15
C ILE A 182 -21.12 -22.07 17.26
N ALA A 183 -20.96 -20.76 17.06
CA ALA A 183 -21.41 -19.75 18.00
C ALA A 183 -22.93 -19.85 18.23
N GLU A 184 -23.73 -20.00 17.17
CA GLU A 184 -25.18 -20.22 17.26
C GLU A 184 -25.54 -21.52 17.98
N LEU A 185 -24.94 -22.65 17.58
CA LEU A 185 -25.22 -23.97 18.18
C LEU A 185 -24.95 -24.01 19.69
N LEU A 186 -24.02 -23.19 20.15
CA LEU A 186 -23.60 -23.12 21.56
C LEU A 186 -24.13 -21.87 22.26
N ASN A 187 -25.06 -21.13 21.65
CA ASN A 187 -25.65 -19.89 22.18
C ASN A 187 -24.61 -18.88 22.68
N TYR A 188 -23.52 -18.72 21.94
CA TYR A 188 -22.48 -17.73 22.23
C TYR A 188 -23.04 -16.32 22.06
N THR A 189 -22.79 -15.49 23.06
CA THR A 189 -23.01 -14.04 23.01
C THR A 189 -21.71 -13.35 23.39
N LYS A 190 -21.31 -12.32 22.63
CA LYS A 190 -20.09 -11.57 22.88
C LYS A 190 -20.20 -10.87 24.26
N PRO A 191 -19.28 -11.10 25.21
CA PRO A 191 -19.23 -10.30 26.43
C PRO A 191 -18.93 -8.82 26.14
N ASN A 192 -19.36 -7.93 27.03
CA ASN A 192 -19.09 -6.49 26.90
C ASN A 192 -17.59 -6.19 26.76
N GLY A 193 -17.24 -5.23 25.92
CA GLY A 193 -15.86 -4.83 25.65
C GLY A 193 -15.21 -5.56 24.47
N ARG A 194 -13.89 -5.75 24.51
CA ARG A 194 -13.06 -6.27 23.41
C ARG A 194 -12.86 -7.80 23.46
N HIS A 195 -13.83 -8.55 23.97
CA HIS A 195 -13.74 -10.00 24.04
C HIS A 195 -14.26 -10.62 22.74
N ASN A 196 -13.37 -11.19 21.91
CA ASN A 196 -13.80 -12.02 20.77
C ASN A 196 -13.96 -13.47 21.18
N ILE A 197 -14.48 -14.28 20.26
CA ILE A 197 -14.67 -15.71 20.47
C ILE A 197 -13.33 -16.46 20.70
N GLY A 198 -12.20 -15.91 20.24
CA GLY A 198 -10.85 -16.48 20.39
C GLY A 198 -10.52 -17.55 19.36
N ASN A 199 -9.36 -18.20 19.48
CA ASN A 199 -8.94 -19.28 18.58
C ASN A 199 -9.40 -20.63 19.11
N GLY A 200 -10.33 -21.25 18.39
CA GLY A 200 -10.92 -22.55 18.72
C GLY A 200 -10.19 -23.75 18.12
N PRO A 201 -10.83 -24.93 18.17
CA PRO A 201 -10.30 -26.15 17.57
C PRO A 201 -10.02 -26.00 16.06
N THR A 202 -9.15 -26.88 15.55
CA THR A 202 -8.81 -26.94 14.13
C THR A 202 -10.02 -27.31 13.28
N ILE A 203 -10.14 -26.67 12.12
CA ILE A 203 -11.13 -26.98 11.08
C ILE A 203 -10.48 -27.90 10.03
N GLU A 204 -11.12 -29.03 9.75
CA GLU A 204 -10.70 -29.96 8.69
C GLU A 204 -11.24 -29.49 7.32
N LEU A 205 -10.41 -28.79 6.54
CA LEU A 205 -10.70 -28.39 5.16
C LEU A 205 -9.48 -28.65 4.26
N PRO A 206 -9.67 -28.95 2.95
CA PRO A 206 -8.57 -29.06 2.00
C PRO A 206 -7.73 -27.77 1.98
N ASP A 207 -6.42 -27.91 2.09
CA ASP A 207 -5.49 -26.79 2.01
C ASP A 207 -4.78 -26.80 0.65
N PRO A 208 -5.09 -25.85 -0.25
CA PRO A 208 -4.50 -25.80 -1.58
C PRO A 208 -3.00 -25.49 -1.58
N THR A 209 -2.40 -25.14 -0.43
CA THR A 209 -1.01 -24.67 -0.31
C THR A 209 -0.04 -25.73 0.24
N MET A 210 -0.46 -26.99 0.38
CA MET A 210 0.26 -27.98 1.20
C MET A 210 1.62 -28.46 0.66
N ASN A 211 1.96 -28.27 -0.62
CA ASN A 211 3.10 -28.95 -1.23
C ASN A 211 4.27 -27.98 -1.56
N PHE A 212 5.30 -27.96 -0.71
CA PHE A 212 6.62 -27.37 -1.01
C PHE A 212 7.72 -28.10 -0.24
N THR A 213 8.94 -27.87 -0.66
CA THR A 213 10.16 -28.32 0.00
C THR A 213 11.03 -27.11 0.32
N CYS A 214 11.64 -27.09 1.50
CA CYS A 214 12.55 -26.00 1.89
C CYS A 214 14.00 -26.44 1.77
N ASP A 215 14.80 -25.67 1.03
CA ASP A 215 16.25 -25.65 1.17
C ASP A 215 16.68 -24.47 2.04
N PHE A 216 16.93 -24.72 3.33
CA PHE A 216 17.40 -23.68 4.25
C PHE A 216 18.89 -23.32 4.06
N ASN A 217 19.60 -23.99 3.14
CA ASN A 217 20.93 -23.61 2.69
C ASN A 217 20.90 -22.86 1.35
N ALA A 218 19.71 -22.53 0.84
CA ALA A 218 19.58 -21.72 -0.36
C ALA A 218 20.24 -20.34 -0.15
N ARG A 219 20.97 -19.89 -1.17
CA ARG A 219 21.59 -18.56 -1.19
C ARG A 219 20.58 -17.44 -1.48
N TYR A 220 19.49 -17.77 -2.16
CA TYR A 220 18.50 -16.83 -2.67
C TYR A 220 17.13 -17.10 -2.06
N ARG A 221 16.36 -16.02 -1.92
CA ARG A 221 14.99 -16.01 -1.41
C ARG A 221 14.06 -16.64 -2.45
N THR A 222 13.06 -17.39 -1.97
CA THR A 222 11.93 -17.82 -2.82
C THR A 222 11.11 -16.61 -3.29
N ALA A 223 10.27 -16.79 -4.30
CA ALA A 223 9.39 -15.72 -4.79
C ALA A 223 8.31 -15.33 -3.78
N SER A 224 7.76 -16.32 -3.07
CA SER A 224 6.65 -16.16 -2.12
C SER A 224 7.09 -15.90 -0.69
N GLY A 225 8.38 -15.75 -0.42
CA GLY A 225 8.92 -15.55 0.93
C GLY A 225 8.89 -16.81 1.83
N VAL A 226 8.34 -17.93 1.36
CA VAL A 226 8.36 -19.21 2.08
C VAL A 226 9.79 -19.67 2.34
N CYS A 227 9.97 -20.44 3.40
CA CYS A 227 11.25 -20.96 3.88
C CYS A 227 12.23 -19.90 4.41
N ASN A 228 11.81 -18.64 4.59
CA ASN A 228 12.64 -17.64 5.26
C ASN A 228 12.94 -18.05 6.71
N ASN A 229 11.90 -18.50 7.44
CA ASN A 229 12.03 -18.97 8.82
C ASN A 229 12.00 -20.50 8.89
N LYS A 230 12.93 -21.11 9.64
CA LYS A 230 13.04 -22.57 9.77
C LYS A 230 11.94 -23.20 10.63
N ALA A 231 11.48 -22.51 11.68
CA ALA A 231 10.43 -23.01 12.56
C ALA A 231 9.04 -22.80 11.95
N HIS A 232 8.86 -21.72 11.19
CA HIS A 232 7.58 -21.32 10.61
C HIS A 232 7.70 -21.07 9.09
N PRO A 233 8.07 -22.07 8.28
CA PRO A 233 8.44 -21.89 6.88
C PRO A 233 7.32 -21.40 5.96
N ARG A 234 6.04 -21.56 6.33
CA ARG A 234 4.89 -21.08 5.56
C ARG A 234 4.28 -19.78 6.07
N LEU A 235 4.66 -19.36 7.28
CA LEU A 235 3.90 -18.36 8.02
C LEU A 235 4.70 -17.08 8.20
N TYR A 236 5.96 -17.16 8.64
CA TYR A 236 6.68 -15.93 9.01
C TYR A 236 7.11 -15.16 7.76
N GLY A 237 6.32 -14.13 7.42
CA GLY A 237 6.56 -13.18 6.32
C GLY A 237 6.26 -13.69 4.91
N ALA A 238 5.72 -14.90 4.77
CA ALA A 238 5.35 -15.44 3.46
C ALA A 238 4.14 -14.69 2.86
N ALA A 239 4.02 -14.72 1.53
CA ALA A 239 2.82 -14.27 0.85
C ALA A 239 1.64 -15.23 1.09
N MET A 240 0.42 -14.75 0.86
CA MET A 240 -0.83 -15.52 0.94
C MET A 240 -1.15 -16.05 2.34
N ILE A 241 -0.83 -15.25 3.36
CA ILE A 241 -1.10 -15.56 4.77
C ILE A 241 -1.99 -14.48 5.40
N PRO A 242 -2.63 -14.77 6.56
CA PRO A 242 -3.30 -13.74 7.35
C PRO A 242 -2.31 -12.66 7.82
N TYR A 243 -2.76 -11.39 7.91
CA TYR A 243 -2.00 -10.37 8.62
C TYR A 243 -1.78 -10.73 10.10
N ARG A 244 -0.61 -10.39 10.64
CA ARG A 244 -0.30 -10.52 12.07
C ARG A 244 -1.17 -9.56 12.90
N ARG A 245 -1.56 -9.96 14.11
CA ARG A 245 -2.31 -9.12 15.05
C ARG A 245 -1.41 -8.67 16.19
N MET A 246 -1.12 -7.37 16.29
CA MET A 246 -0.46 -6.77 17.47
C MET A 246 -1.38 -6.82 18.71
N VAL A 247 -2.67 -6.60 18.47
CA VAL A 247 -3.75 -6.69 19.45
C VAL A 247 -4.86 -7.55 18.85
N ALA A 248 -5.60 -8.27 19.69
CA ALA A 248 -6.74 -9.05 19.24
C ALA A 248 -7.76 -8.15 18.51
N PRO A 249 -8.47 -8.66 17.49
CA PRO A 249 -9.45 -7.89 16.72
C PRO A 249 -10.55 -7.29 17.61
N ASP A 250 -11.43 -6.48 17.04
CA ASP A 250 -12.67 -6.07 17.71
C ASP A 250 -13.80 -6.09 16.69
N TYR A 251 -14.60 -7.14 16.71
CA TYR A 251 -15.82 -7.29 15.89
C TYR A 251 -17.05 -7.22 16.79
N ALA A 252 -18.17 -6.68 16.30
CA ALA A 252 -19.38 -6.47 17.10
C ALA A 252 -19.97 -7.80 17.64
N ASP A 253 -19.90 -8.86 16.84
CA ASP A 253 -20.31 -10.23 17.19
C ASP A 253 -19.16 -11.06 17.81
N GLY A 254 -17.95 -10.49 17.88
CA GLY A 254 -16.74 -11.20 18.30
C GLY A 254 -16.19 -12.18 17.26
N ILE A 255 -16.72 -12.17 16.03
CA ILE A 255 -16.36 -13.10 14.94
C ILE A 255 -16.02 -12.32 13.67
N SER A 256 -16.95 -11.60 13.05
CA SER A 256 -16.72 -11.00 11.73
C SER A 256 -17.49 -9.71 11.45
N MET A 257 -18.50 -9.37 12.24
CA MET A 257 -19.30 -8.15 12.04
C MET A 257 -18.50 -6.90 12.39
N PRO A 258 -18.41 -5.89 11.50
CA PRO A 258 -17.69 -4.65 11.78
C PRO A 258 -18.11 -4.04 13.12
N ARG A 259 -17.13 -3.46 13.85
CA ARG A 259 -17.33 -2.98 15.21
C ARG A 259 -18.42 -1.91 15.33
N VAL A 260 -19.07 -1.88 16.49
CA VAL A 260 -20.09 -0.88 16.89
C VAL A 260 -19.54 0.02 18.00
N SER A 261 -20.28 1.04 18.40
CA SER A 261 -19.90 1.90 19.54
C SER A 261 -19.91 1.11 20.85
N HIS A 262 -18.87 1.33 21.66
CA HIS A 262 -18.77 0.79 23.03
C HIS A 262 -19.52 1.63 24.07
N ALA A 263 -19.96 2.84 23.71
CA ALA A 263 -20.53 3.81 24.63
C ALA A 263 -22.05 3.73 24.80
N SER A 264 -22.76 3.22 23.80
CA SER A 264 -24.23 3.31 23.75
C SER A 264 -24.85 2.01 23.23
N ASP A 265 -24.95 0.99 24.09
CA ASP A 265 -25.66 -0.29 23.90
C ASP A 265 -25.57 -0.90 22.48
N GLY A 266 -24.39 -0.82 21.84
CA GLY A 266 -24.16 -1.38 20.50
C GLY A 266 -24.67 -0.55 19.32
N THR A 267 -24.93 0.75 19.53
CA THR A 267 -25.24 1.71 18.44
C THR A 267 -24.13 1.78 17.39
N GLN A 268 -24.51 2.09 16.15
CA GLN A 268 -23.53 2.20 15.05
C GLN A 268 -22.54 3.35 15.29
N LEU A 269 -21.29 3.11 14.90
CA LEU A 269 -20.28 4.17 14.83
C LEU A 269 -20.69 5.26 13.82
N PRO A 270 -20.21 6.50 13.99
CA PRO A 270 -20.46 7.57 13.04
C PRO A 270 -20.03 7.16 11.62
N PRO A 271 -20.79 7.51 10.57
CA PRO A 271 -20.42 7.23 9.19
C PRO A 271 -19.00 7.70 8.87
N ALA A 272 -18.21 6.88 8.16
CA ALA A 272 -16.82 7.21 7.82
C ALA A 272 -16.73 8.56 7.07
N ARG A 273 -17.71 8.86 6.22
CA ARG A 273 -17.82 10.16 5.55
C ARG A 273 -18.01 11.33 6.49
N LYS A 274 -18.78 11.16 7.56
CA LYS A 274 -18.98 12.23 8.55
C LYS A 274 -17.68 12.53 9.30
N VAL A 275 -16.92 11.49 9.65
CA VAL A 275 -15.58 11.62 10.25
C VAL A 275 -14.63 12.34 9.29
N SER A 276 -14.64 11.97 8.00
CA SER A 276 -13.84 12.63 6.96
C SER A 276 -14.14 14.13 6.85
N LEU A 277 -15.42 14.52 6.77
CA LEU A 277 -15.85 15.91 6.62
C LEU A 277 -15.52 16.79 7.82
N ASP A 278 -15.78 16.30 9.04
CA ASP A 278 -15.78 17.14 10.24
C ASP A 278 -14.42 17.11 10.99
N ILE A 279 -13.66 16.01 10.91
CA ILE A 279 -12.32 15.90 11.54
C ILE A 279 -11.23 16.10 10.48
N HIS A 280 -11.32 15.39 9.36
CA HIS A 280 -10.30 15.33 8.31
C HIS A 280 -10.51 16.33 7.17
N ARG A 281 -11.03 17.50 7.52
CA ARG A 281 -11.34 18.57 6.55
C ARG A 281 -10.15 18.95 5.68
N ALA A 282 -10.43 19.57 4.55
CA ALA A 282 -9.38 20.03 3.67
C ALA A 282 -8.54 21.15 4.31
N ALA A 283 -7.23 21.00 4.30
CA ALA A 283 -6.28 22.07 4.62
C ALA A 283 -5.01 21.92 3.78
N TYR A 284 -4.46 23.05 3.35
CA TYR A 284 -3.26 23.11 2.54
C TYR A 284 -2.12 23.67 3.39
N ASP A 285 -1.47 22.77 4.12
CA ASP A 285 -0.32 23.09 4.95
C ASP A 285 0.87 22.24 4.50
N THR A 286 1.78 22.88 3.77
CA THR A 286 2.93 22.23 3.16
C THR A 286 4.05 22.01 4.16
N ASP A 287 4.67 20.83 4.10
CA ASP A 287 5.96 20.62 4.76
C ASP A 287 7.10 20.97 3.81
N ALA A 288 7.63 22.16 3.97
CA ALA A 288 8.74 22.66 3.17
C ALA A 288 10.08 21.90 3.43
N ASN A 289 10.12 20.90 4.32
CA ASN A 289 11.31 20.07 4.54
C ASN A 289 11.37 18.83 3.64
N PHE A 290 10.25 18.42 3.04
CA PHE A 290 10.14 17.15 2.30
C PHE A 290 9.49 17.31 0.93
N THR A 291 9.75 16.34 0.06
CA THR A 291 9.26 16.33 -1.33
C THR A 291 8.24 15.22 -1.53
N VAL A 292 7.43 15.29 -2.59
CA VAL A 292 6.45 14.26 -2.97
C VAL A 292 7.13 12.90 -3.19
N MET A 293 8.43 12.87 -3.49
CA MET A 293 9.22 11.65 -3.54
C MET A 293 9.17 10.85 -2.23
N LEU A 294 8.97 11.49 -1.07
CA LEU A 294 8.74 10.79 0.20
C LEU A 294 7.47 9.93 0.15
N ALA A 295 6.36 10.49 -0.36
CA ALA A 295 5.09 9.78 -0.49
C ALA A 295 5.17 8.68 -1.56
N VAL A 296 5.81 8.98 -2.71
CA VAL A 296 5.98 8.05 -3.83
C VAL A 296 6.85 6.85 -3.43
N PHE A 297 8.00 7.09 -2.77
CA PHE A 297 8.84 6.01 -2.26
C PHE A 297 8.13 5.20 -1.17
N GLY A 298 7.39 5.87 -0.28
CA GLY A 298 6.58 5.21 0.75
C GLY A 298 5.51 4.28 0.16
N GLN A 299 4.81 4.72 -0.89
CA GLN A 299 3.83 3.91 -1.60
C GLN A 299 4.48 2.72 -2.33
N PHE A 300 5.58 2.96 -3.05
CA PHE A 300 6.32 1.90 -3.74
C PHE A 300 6.83 0.83 -2.75
N LEU A 301 7.28 1.24 -1.58
CA LEU A 301 7.67 0.35 -0.48
C LEU A 301 6.47 -0.38 0.14
N ASP A 302 5.35 0.29 0.37
CA ASP A 302 4.12 -0.35 0.87
C ASP A 302 3.69 -1.49 -0.05
N HIS A 303 3.75 -1.28 -1.36
CA HIS A 303 3.39 -2.28 -2.35
C HIS A 303 4.36 -3.46 -2.41
N ASP A 304 5.58 -3.32 -1.89
CA ASP A 304 6.56 -4.42 -1.76
C ASP A 304 6.24 -5.35 -0.58
N ILE A 305 5.62 -4.81 0.47
CA ILE A 305 5.42 -5.52 1.75
C ILE A 305 3.95 -5.81 2.08
N THR A 306 3.00 -5.13 1.42
CA THR A 306 1.55 -5.32 1.64
C THR A 306 0.76 -5.39 0.35
N ALA A 307 -0.22 -6.29 0.30
CA ALA A 307 -1.25 -6.34 -0.73
C ALA A 307 -2.54 -6.95 -0.15
N THR A 308 -3.40 -6.12 0.42
CA THR A 308 -4.69 -6.58 0.98
C THR A 308 -5.59 -7.07 -0.15
N SER A 309 -6.02 -8.33 -0.09
CA SER A 309 -7.00 -8.88 -1.04
C SER A 309 -8.41 -8.35 -0.77
N LEU A 310 -9.14 -7.94 -1.80
CA LEU A 310 -10.59 -7.74 -1.74
C LEU A 310 -11.35 -9.04 -1.95
N SER A 311 -12.57 -9.14 -1.43
CA SER A 311 -13.56 -10.12 -1.90
C SER A 311 -13.99 -9.75 -3.33
N SER A 312 -14.14 -10.74 -4.20
CA SER A 312 -14.56 -10.57 -5.60
C SER A 312 -15.41 -11.74 -6.05
N LEU A 313 -16.00 -11.61 -7.24
CA LEU A 313 -16.72 -12.68 -7.92
C LEU A 313 -15.77 -13.83 -8.34
N PRO A 314 -16.30 -15.00 -8.74
CA PRO A 314 -15.51 -16.21 -8.99
C PRO A 314 -14.31 -16.02 -9.93
N GLU A 315 -14.47 -15.27 -11.01
CA GLU A 315 -13.43 -15.04 -12.02
C GLU A 315 -12.55 -13.82 -11.70
N GLY A 316 -12.86 -13.07 -10.64
CA GLY A 316 -12.11 -11.89 -10.20
C GLY A 316 -12.71 -10.56 -10.63
N GLU A 317 -14.02 -10.52 -10.87
CA GLU A 317 -14.75 -9.30 -11.17
C GLU A 317 -15.18 -8.55 -9.92
N SER A 318 -15.39 -7.24 -10.10
CA SER A 318 -15.79 -6.32 -9.04
C SER A 318 -17.25 -6.52 -8.60
N ILE A 319 -17.51 -6.34 -7.31
CA ILE A 319 -18.86 -6.33 -6.72
C ILE A 319 -19.33 -4.87 -6.57
N ASP A 320 -20.54 -4.54 -7.04
CA ASP A 320 -21.17 -3.24 -6.82
C ASP A 320 -22.11 -3.26 -5.61
N CYS A 321 -21.64 -2.69 -4.49
CA CYS A 321 -22.38 -2.60 -3.24
C CYS A 321 -23.30 -1.37 -3.13
N CYS A 322 -23.32 -0.50 -4.13
CA CYS A 322 -24.24 0.64 -4.18
C CYS A 322 -25.41 0.41 -5.14
N ALA A 323 -25.45 -0.71 -5.86
CA ALA A 323 -26.55 -1.05 -6.75
C ALA A 323 -27.85 -1.25 -5.95
N LEU A 324 -28.88 -0.48 -6.29
CA LEU A 324 -30.20 -0.51 -5.63
C LEU A 324 -31.14 -1.58 -6.22
N THR A 325 -30.64 -2.41 -7.14
CA THR A 325 -31.46 -3.19 -8.08
C THR A 325 -31.71 -4.64 -7.68
N THR A 326 -30.94 -5.22 -6.75
CA THR A 326 -31.16 -6.58 -6.25
C THR A 326 -31.95 -6.55 -4.94
N SER A 327 -32.89 -7.50 -4.74
CA SER A 327 -33.62 -7.63 -3.47
C SER A 327 -32.73 -8.04 -2.29
N GLU A 328 -31.54 -8.58 -2.59
CA GLU A 328 -30.56 -9.06 -1.61
C GLU A 328 -29.19 -8.43 -1.89
N MET A 329 -28.59 -7.84 -0.85
CA MET A 329 -27.24 -7.26 -0.89
C MET A 329 -26.20 -8.36 -0.72
N HIS A 330 -25.12 -8.31 -1.52
CA HIS A 330 -24.04 -9.29 -1.42
C HIS A 330 -23.42 -9.29 0.01
N PRO A 331 -23.14 -10.47 0.62
CA PRO A 331 -22.71 -10.57 2.04
C PRO A 331 -21.37 -9.88 2.35
N GLU A 332 -20.53 -9.71 1.34
CA GLU A 332 -19.25 -8.99 1.46
C GLU A 332 -19.36 -7.47 1.20
N CYS A 333 -20.56 -6.93 1.07
CA CYS A 333 -20.79 -5.49 0.92
C CYS A 333 -20.80 -4.75 2.25
N TYR A 334 -20.04 -3.66 2.31
CA TYR A 334 -20.00 -2.77 3.47
C TYR A 334 -19.87 -1.30 3.04
N PRO A 335 -20.82 -0.79 2.23
CA PRO A 335 -20.75 0.54 1.61
C PRO A 335 -20.62 1.66 2.64
N VAL A 336 -19.99 2.78 2.22
CA VAL A 336 -19.98 3.99 3.05
C VAL A 336 -21.24 4.79 2.76
N PRO A 337 -22.15 4.98 3.74
CA PRO A 337 -23.34 5.77 3.52
C PRO A 337 -22.98 7.26 3.39
N ILE A 338 -23.59 7.92 2.40
CA ILE A 338 -23.52 9.38 2.21
C ILE A 338 -24.81 9.99 2.72
N LEU A 339 -24.70 10.94 3.64
CA LEU A 339 -25.85 11.61 4.23
C LEU A 339 -26.44 12.65 3.25
N PRO A 340 -27.76 12.93 3.29
CA PRO A 340 -28.41 13.87 2.38
C PRO A 340 -27.84 15.30 2.40
N ASP A 341 -27.23 15.71 3.51
CA ASP A 341 -26.61 17.03 3.71
C ASP A 341 -25.12 17.08 3.33
N ASP A 342 -24.56 16.04 2.70
CA ASP A 342 -23.18 16.04 2.26
C ASP A 342 -22.91 17.17 1.25
N PRO A 343 -22.00 18.11 1.54
CA PRO A 343 -21.81 19.31 0.72
C PRO A 343 -21.29 19.00 -0.69
N TYR A 344 -20.59 17.89 -0.87
CA TYR A 344 -19.99 17.49 -2.14
C TYR A 344 -20.94 16.63 -2.95
N TYR A 345 -21.35 15.49 -2.38
CA TYR A 345 -22.04 14.41 -3.07
C TYR A 345 -23.53 14.69 -3.32
N GLN A 346 -24.17 15.56 -2.54
CA GLN A 346 -25.56 15.98 -2.80
C GLN A 346 -25.73 16.58 -4.20
N ARG A 347 -24.68 17.21 -4.75
CA ARG A 347 -24.69 17.86 -6.08
C ARG A 347 -24.76 16.85 -7.23
N TYR A 348 -24.47 15.59 -6.92
CA TYR A 348 -24.37 14.48 -7.87
C TYR A 348 -25.38 13.36 -7.56
N ASN A 349 -26.28 13.56 -6.60
CA ASN A 349 -27.24 12.55 -6.12
C ASN A 349 -26.58 11.23 -5.70
N VAL A 350 -25.35 11.29 -5.17
CA VAL A 350 -24.63 10.11 -4.67
C VAL A 350 -25.00 9.87 -3.21
N THR A 351 -25.54 8.69 -2.91
CA THR A 351 -25.99 8.28 -1.56
C THR A 351 -25.09 7.22 -0.92
N CYS A 352 -24.12 6.69 -1.67
CA CYS A 352 -23.28 5.57 -1.27
C CYS A 352 -21.91 5.65 -1.96
N LEU A 353 -20.83 5.32 -1.23
CA LEU A 353 -19.54 4.99 -1.84
C LEU A 353 -19.37 3.47 -1.83
N ASN A 354 -19.05 2.90 -2.99
CA ASN A 354 -18.88 1.47 -3.13
C ASN A 354 -17.72 0.98 -2.26
N PHE A 355 -17.98 0.00 -1.41
CA PHE A 355 -16.99 -0.61 -0.55
C PHE A 355 -17.27 -2.10 -0.37
N VAL A 356 -16.32 -2.90 -0.81
CA VAL A 356 -16.29 -4.35 -0.65
C VAL A 356 -15.31 -4.71 0.46
N ARG A 357 -15.72 -5.64 1.33
CA ARG A 357 -14.88 -6.15 2.41
C ARG A 357 -13.63 -6.86 1.89
N SER A 358 -12.55 -6.79 2.66
CA SER A 358 -11.30 -7.47 2.36
C SER A 358 -11.47 -8.98 2.50
N ALA A 359 -10.92 -9.75 1.56
CA ALA A 359 -11.07 -11.20 1.52
C ALA A 359 -10.64 -11.86 2.84
N PRO A 360 -11.43 -12.81 3.36
CA PRO A 360 -11.08 -13.50 4.58
C PRO A 360 -9.93 -14.49 4.34
N ALA A 361 -8.92 -14.46 5.19
CA ALA A 361 -7.81 -15.40 5.14
C ALA A 361 -8.16 -16.69 5.91
N PRO A 362 -7.79 -17.87 5.39
CA PRO A 362 -7.91 -19.10 6.15
C PRO A 362 -6.89 -19.12 7.29
N THR A 363 -7.35 -19.54 8.45
CA THR A 363 -6.54 -19.73 9.66
C THR A 363 -6.40 -21.21 10.01
N GLY A 364 -7.30 -22.06 9.50
CA GLY A 364 -7.39 -23.47 9.85
C GLY A 364 -8.05 -23.72 11.22
N HIS A 365 -8.66 -22.72 11.84
CA HIS A 365 -9.29 -22.80 13.15
C HIS A 365 -10.64 -22.08 13.15
N PHE A 366 -11.53 -22.49 14.06
CA PHE A 366 -12.66 -21.64 14.42
C PHE A 366 -12.14 -20.36 15.07
N GLY A 367 -12.66 -19.20 14.70
CA GLY A 367 -12.19 -17.95 15.29
C GLY A 367 -12.62 -16.68 14.55
N PRO A 368 -12.12 -15.52 15.00
CA PRO A 368 -12.48 -14.24 14.38
C PRO A 368 -11.83 -14.09 13.00
N ARG A 369 -12.54 -13.39 12.11
CA ARG A 369 -12.13 -13.11 10.73
C ARG A 369 -10.77 -12.44 10.67
N GLN A 370 -9.86 -13.01 9.87
CA GLN A 370 -8.59 -12.42 9.50
C GLN A 370 -8.59 -12.02 8.03
N GLN A 371 -7.81 -11.00 7.66
CA GLN A 371 -7.67 -10.52 6.29
C GLN A 371 -6.41 -11.06 5.64
N LEU A 372 -6.50 -11.32 4.33
CA LEU A 372 -5.42 -11.94 3.56
C LEU A 372 -4.43 -10.91 3.03
N ASN A 373 -3.14 -11.15 3.29
CA ASN A 373 -2.04 -10.47 2.63
C ASN A 373 -1.55 -11.31 1.44
N GLN A 374 -1.61 -10.75 0.23
CA GLN A 374 -1.13 -11.41 -0.98
C GLN A 374 0.36 -11.16 -1.23
N GLY A 375 0.95 -10.14 -0.61
CA GLY A 375 2.36 -9.77 -0.73
C GLY A 375 3.24 -10.50 0.29
N THR A 376 4.54 -10.62 0.00
CA THR A 376 5.53 -11.00 1.02
C THR A 376 5.69 -9.87 2.03
N ALA A 377 6.15 -10.16 3.26
CA ALA A 377 6.40 -9.09 4.23
C ALA A 377 7.79 -8.44 4.05
N PHE A 378 8.70 -9.09 3.31
CA PHE A 378 10.10 -8.69 3.21
C PHE A 378 10.30 -7.55 2.24
N ILE A 379 11.30 -6.70 2.47
CA ILE A 379 11.77 -5.74 1.47
C ILE A 379 12.66 -6.49 0.47
N ASP A 380 12.02 -7.26 -0.40
CA ASP A 380 12.67 -8.21 -1.31
C ASP A 380 12.53 -7.82 -2.79
N GLY A 381 11.86 -6.70 -3.09
CA GLY A 381 11.61 -6.24 -4.45
C GLY A 381 10.50 -7.01 -5.15
N SER A 382 9.65 -7.74 -4.43
CA SER A 382 8.41 -8.33 -4.96
C SER A 382 7.55 -7.32 -5.74
N VAL A 383 7.61 -6.02 -5.42
CA VAL A 383 6.97 -4.96 -6.21
C VAL A 383 7.48 -4.87 -7.67
N VAL A 384 8.71 -5.33 -7.91
CA VAL A 384 9.35 -5.43 -9.25
C VAL A 384 9.22 -6.84 -9.84
N TYR A 385 9.32 -7.88 -9.01
CA TYR A 385 9.47 -9.27 -9.46
C TYR A 385 8.18 -10.11 -9.35
N GLY A 386 7.26 -9.73 -8.48
CA GLY A 386 6.09 -10.51 -8.09
C GLY A 386 6.38 -11.57 -7.04
N CYS A 387 5.29 -12.07 -6.44
CA CYS A 387 5.31 -13.01 -5.32
C CYS A 387 5.23 -14.50 -5.74
N THR A 388 5.23 -14.81 -7.04
CA THR A 388 5.19 -16.19 -7.56
C THR A 388 6.29 -16.43 -8.56
N GLU A 389 6.84 -17.64 -8.60
CA GLU A 389 7.88 -17.99 -9.58
C GLU A 389 7.37 -17.92 -11.02
N GLN A 390 6.10 -18.24 -11.24
CA GLN A 390 5.48 -18.15 -12.56
C GLN A 390 5.48 -16.70 -13.07
N TRP A 391 5.08 -15.75 -12.22
CA TRP A 391 5.07 -14.34 -12.59
C TRP A 391 6.48 -13.78 -12.74
N GLN A 392 7.42 -14.19 -11.88
CA GLN A 392 8.84 -13.85 -12.02
C GLN A 392 9.40 -14.30 -13.37
N ARG A 393 9.09 -15.52 -13.83
CA ARG A 393 9.49 -16.01 -15.16
C ARG A 393 8.80 -15.23 -16.29
N HIS A 394 7.52 -14.88 -16.13
CA HIS A 394 6.79 -14.07 -17.12
C HIS A 394 7.45 -12.70 -17.34
N LEU A 395 7.93 -12.05 -16.28
CA LEU A 395 8.56 -10.73 -16.37
C LEU A 395 10.02 -10.77 -16.85
N ARG A 396 10.63 -11.95 -17.01
CA ARG A 396 12.03 -12.12 -17.45
C ARG A 396 12.15 -12.35 -18.94
N THR A 397 13.27 -11.94 -19.52
CA THR A 397 13.63 -12.31 -20.89
C THR A 397 14.11 -13.75 -20.99
N MET A 398 14.49 -14.33 -19.83
CA MET A 398 15.20 -15.61 -19.72
C MET A 398 16.56 -15.62 -20.45
N LEU A 399 17.12 -14.42 -20.69
CA LEU A 399 18.41 -14.20 -21.32
C LEU A 399 19.25 -13.21 -20.50
N ASN A 400 20.49 -13.60 -20.20
CA ASN A 400 21.49 -12.79 -19.47
C ASN A 400 20.99 -12.23 -18.12
N GLY A 401 20.02 -12.92 -17.50
CA GLY A 401 19.43 -12.56 -16.23
C GLY A 401 18.61 -11.27 -16.26
N THR A 402 18.10 -10.84 -17.42
CA THR A 402 17.41 -9.55 -17.58
C THR A 402 15.88 -9.65 -17.47
N MET A 403 15.26 -8.55 -17.05
CA MET A 403 13.82 -8.32 -17.09
C MET A 403 13.39 -7.87 -18.48
N ARG A 404 12.18 -8.28 -18.91
CA ARG A 404 11.55 -7.81 -20.15
C ARG A 404 11.35 -6.30 -20.07
N MET A 405 11.57 -5.64 -21.19
CA MET A 405 11.29 -4.23 -21.39
C MET A 405 10.63 -4.06 -22.75
N TYR A 406 9.75 -3.07 -22.89
CA TYR A 406 9.30 -2.60 -24.20
C TYR A 406 10.31 -1.58 -24.72
N ILE A 407 10.74 -1.72 -25.98
CA ILE A 407 11.66 -0.78 -26.63
C ILE A 407 10.85 0.07 -27.61
N THR A 408 10.79 1.37 -27.37
CA THR A 408 10.11 2.34 -28.25
C THR A 408 10.88 2.53 -29.56
N GLY A 409 10.25 3.12 -30.57
CA GLY A 409 10.89 3.36 -31.88
C GLY A 409 12.13 4.27 -31.83
N ASP A 410 12.27 5.07 -30.77
CA ASP A 410 13.42 5.92 -30.47
C ASP A 410 14.43 5.28 -29.49
N GLY A 411 14.28 3.99 -29.18
CA GLY A 411 15.26 3.19 -28.42
C GLY A 411 15.15 3.30 -26.89
N ARG A 412 14.17 4.02 -26.35
CA ARG A 412 13.94 4.09 -24.89
C ARG A 412 13.33 2.78 -24.38
N HIS A 413 13.65 2.44 -23.13
CA HIS A 413 13.11 1.24 -22.48
C HIS A 413 11.96 1.60 -21.56
N LEU A 414 10.77 1.07 -21.81
CA LEU A 414 9.60 1.13 -20.93
C LEU A 414 9.35 -0.25 -20.30
N LEU A 415 8.46 -0.30 -19.31
CA LEU A 415 8.00 -1.55 -18.74
C LEU A 415 7.31 -2.41 -19.83
N PRO A 416 7.20 -3.74 -19.65
CA PRO A 416 6.38 -4.57 -20.51
C PRO A 416 4.94 -4.06 -20.61
N LEU A 417 4.29 -4.27 -21.75
CA LEU A 417 2.94 -3.75 -22.00
C LEU A 417 1.86 -4.67 -21.44
N SER A 418 0.88 -4.10 -20.75
CA SER A 418 -0.38 -4.77 -20.40
C SER A 418 -1.36 -4.58 -21.56
N THR A 419 -1.83 -5.68 -22.15
CA THR A 419 -2.90 -5.65 -23.17
C THR A 419 -4.29 -5.84 -22.56
N ASN A 420 -4.39 -5.92 -21.23
CA ASN A 420 -5.66 -6.07 -20.54
C ASN A 420 -6.45 -4.75 -20.56
N LEU A 421 -7.57 -4.70 -21.29
CA LEU A 421 -8.44 -3.52 -21.35
C LEU A 421 -9.16 -3.20 -20.03
N GLU A 422 -9.13 -4.14 -19.09
CA GLU A 422 -9.77 -4.07 -17.76
C GLU A 422 -8.77 -3.78 -16.63
N ASP A 423 -7.53 -3.40 -16.95
CA ASP A 423 -6.52 -3.03 -15.95
C ASP A 423 -6.79 -1.67 -15.26
N GLY A 424 -7.85 -0.98 -15.67
CA GLY A 424 -8.30 0.30 -15.12
C GLY A 424 -7.69 1.53 -15.77
N CYS A 425 -6.62 1.38 -16.58
CA CYS A 425 -5.95 2.50 -17.24
C CYS A 425 -5.93 2.39 -18.77
N ASN A 426 -6.00 1.19 -19.36
CA ASN A 426 -6.01 1.01 -20.80
C ASN A 426 -7.24 1.65 -21.43
N ARG A 427 -7.04 2.32 -22.57
CA ARG A 427 -8.07 3.08 -23.30
C ARG A 427 -8.04 2.71 -24.76
N VAL A 428 -9.22 2.70 -25.38
CA VAL A 428 -9.37 2.39 -26.82
C VAL A 428 -8.58 3.37 -27.68
N GLU A 429 -8.62 4.67 -27.36
CA GLU A 429 -7.85 5.69 -28.08
C GLU A 429 -6.34 5.44 -27.97
N MET A 430 -5.85 5.20 -26.76
CA MET A 430 -4.41 4.98 -26.52
C MET A 430 -3.94 3.68 -27.17
N ALA A 431 -4.71 2.60 -27.05
CA ALA A 431 -4.42 1.33 -27.70
C ALA A 431 -4.38 1.47 -29.23
N THR A 432 -5.27 2.27 -29.81
CA THR A 432 -5.27 2.60 -31.25
C THR A 432 -4.00 3.35 -31.66
N ALA A 433 -3.48 4.21 -30.77
CA ALA A 433 -2.18 4.88 -30.94
C ALA A 433 -0.97 3.98 -30.60
N GLY A 434 -1.18 2.70 -30.32
CA GLY A 434 -0.14 1.75 -29.93
C GLY A 434 0.41 1.96 -28.52
N LYS A 435 -0.26 2.75 -27.68
CA LYS A 435 0.13 3.09 -26.31
C LYS A 435 -0.72 2.31 -25.31
N TYR A 436 -0.04 1.58 -24.43
CA TYR A 436 -0.66 0.71 -23.44
C TYR A 436 -0.18 1.05 -22.03
N CYS A 437 -0.90 0.54 -21.05
CA CYS A 437 -0.44 0.44 -19.68
C CYS A 437 0.66 -0.60 -19.52
N PHE A 438 1.20 -0.72 -18.30
CA PHE A 438 2.41 -1.50 -18.05
C PHE A 438 2.18 -2.71 -17.13
N GLU A 439 2.92 -3.79 -17.34
CA GLU A 439 3.03 -4.91 -16.42
C GLU A 439 4.22 -4.71 -15.47
N SER A 440 4.08 -5.16 -14.23
CA SER A 440 5.16 -5.16 -13.23
C SER A 440 4.98 -6.31 -12.23
N GLY A 441 5.83 -6.37 -11.21
CA GLY A 441 5.71 -7.35 -10.12
C GLY A 441 4.44 -7.18 -9.28
N ASP A 442 3.89 -5.95 -9.24
CA ASP A 442 2.67 -5.60 -8.54
C ASP A 442 1.62 -5.02 -9.52
N ASP A 443 0.38 -5.48 -9.38
CA ASP A 443 -0.73 -5.10 -10.28
C ASP A 443 -1.15 -3.63 -10.16
N ARG A 444 -0.74 -2.95 -9.09
CA ARG A 444 -1.08 -1.55 -8.82
C ARG A 444 -0.05 -0.58 -9.43
N ALA A 445 0.91 -1.07 -10.21
CA ALA A 445 1.96 -0.25 -10.81
C ALA A 445 1.45 0.95 -11.64
N ASN A 446 0.25 0.86 -12.22
CA ASN A 446 -0.38 1.92 -13.01
C ASN A 446 -1.33 2.82 -12.20
N GLU A 447 -1.44 2.64 -10.88
CA GLU A 447 -2.40 3.38 -10.05
C GLU A 447 -2.18 4.90 -10.12
N ASN A 448 -0.92 5.34 -10.20
CA ASN A 448 -0.58 6.72 -10.56
C ASN A 448 0.75 6.81 -11.33
N LEU A 449 0.90 7.89 -12.11
CA LEU A 449 2.08 8.14 -12.94
C LEU A 449 3.42 8.08 -12.17
N LEU A 450 3.49 8.66 -10.98
CA LEU A 450 4.74 8.75 -10.22
C LEU A 450 5.15 7.36 -9.69
N LEU A 451 4.19 6.56 -9.24
CA LEU A 451 4.42 5.17 -8.89
C LEU A 451 4.89 4.36 -10.10
N THR A 452 4.23 4.47 -11.26
CA THR A 452 4.68 3.78 -12.49
C THR A 452 6.11 4.14 -12.86
N SER A 453 6.51 5.40 -12.68
CA SER A 453 7.89 5.85 -12.93
C SER A 453 8.90 5.16 -12.00
N MET A 454 8.54 4.88 -10.74
CA MET A 454 9.37 4.10 -9.81
C MET A 454 9.49 2.64 -10.23
N HIS A 455 8.40 1.99 -10.63
CA HIS A 455 8.45 0.63 -11.18
C HIS A 455 9.40 0.55 -12.38
N LEU A 456 9.29 1.51 -13.32
CA LEU A 456 10.16 1.59 -14.48
C LEU A 456 11.63 1.80 -14.08
N LEU A 457 11.88 2.72 -13.15
CA LEU A 457 13.23 3.03 -12.66
C LEU A 457 13.91 1.79 -12.08
N TRP A 458 13.22 1.03 -11.21
CA TRP A 458 13.78 -0.16 -10.58
C TRP A 458 13.90 -1.36 -11.53
N ALA A 459 13.00 -1.51 -12.50
CA ALA A 459 13.14 -2.52 -13.56
C ALA A 459 14.35 -2.24 -14.46
N ARG A 460 14.58 -0.97 -14.84
CA ARG A 460 15.80 -0.55 -15.54
C ARG A 460 17.05 -0.82 -14.69
N HIS A 461 16.97 -0.55 -13.38
CA HIS A 461 18.09 -0.78 -12.46
C HIS A 461 18.46 -2.27 -12.33
N HIS A 462 17.47 -3.17 -12.35
CA HIS A 462 17.76 -4.60 -12.43
C HIS A 462 18.58 -4.94 -13.68
N ASN A 463 18.18 -4.42 -14.85
CA ASN A 463 18.90 -4.67 -16.10
C ASN A 463 20.30 -4.03 -16.13
N PHE A 464 20.49 -2.89 -15.46
CA PHE A 464 21.81 -2.32 -15.21
C PHE A 464 22.69 -3.28 -14.39
N LEU A 465 22.16 -3.82 -13.29
CA LEU A 465 22.86 -4.80 -12.44
C LEU A 465 23.20 -6.09 -13.20
N ALA A 466 22.24 -6.65 -13.94
CA ALA A 466 22.42 -7.90 -14.69
C ALA A 466 23.54 -7.79 -15.72
N ARG A 467 23.56 -6.70 -16.52
CA ARG A 467 24.62 -6.45 -17.51
C ARG A 467 25.99 -6.28 -16.85
N GLY A 468 26.06 -5.53 -15.75
CA GLY A 468 27.30 -5.33 -15.01
C GLY A 468 27.84 -6.64 -14.43
N LEU A 469 26.99 -7.44 -13.81
CA LEU A 469 27.36 -8.76 -13.28
C LEU A 469 27.80 -9.74 -14.37
N GLN A 470 27.09 -9.78 -15.51
CA GLN A 470 27.47 -10.61 -16.66
C GLN A 470 28.84 -10.21 -17.22
N SER A 471 29.17 -8.91 -17.22
CA SER A 471 30.45 -8.41 -17.75
C SER A 471 31.66 -8.89 -16.93
N VAL A 472 31.54 -8.96 -15.61
CA VAL A 472 32.60 -9.46 -14.71
C VAL A 472 32.54 -10.97 -14.50
N ASN A 473 31.40 -11.60 -14.79
CA ASN A 473 31.19 -13.03 -14.72
C ASN A 473 30.59 -13.62 -16.02
N PRO A 474 31.35 -13.68 -17.13
CA PRO A 474 30.83 -14.21 -18.41
C PRO A 474 30.39 -15.69 -18.37
N HIS A 475 30.75 -16.40 -17.31
CA HIS A 475 30.48 -17.83 -17.10
C HIS A 475 29.22 -18.10 -16.28
N TRP A 476 28.57 -17.08 -15.71
CA TRP A 476 27.29 -17.26 -15.02
C TRP A 476 26.17 -17.47 -16.05
N ASP A 477 25.23 -18.34 -15.70
CA ASP A 477 24.01 -18.54 -16.47
C ASP A 477 22.96 -17.46 -16.17
N ASP A 478 21.86 -17.48 -16.93
CA ASP A 478 20.75 -16.55 -16.79
C ASP A 478 20.19 -16.50 -15.35
N GLU A 479 20.00 -17.67 -14.74
CA GLU A 479 19.39 -17.79 -13.42
C GLU A 479 20.30 -17.19 -12.34
N GLN A 480 21.60 -17.47 -12.39
CA GLN A 480 22.54 -16.93 -11.43
C GLN A 480 22.66 -15.41 -11.54
N VAL A 481 22.71 -14.86 -12.76
CA VAL A 481 22.74 -13.40 -12.97
C VAL A 481 21.44 -12.75 -12.49
N PHE A 482 20.28 -13.34 -12.79
CA PHE A 482 18.98 -12.85 -12.34
C PHE A 482 18.90 -12.81 -10.81
N GLN A 483 19.25 -13.92 -10.13
CA GLN A 483 19.13 -14.00 -8.68
C GLN A 483 20.12 -13.09 -7.94
N GLU A 484 21.35 -12.95 -8.42
CA GLU A 484 22.30 -11.97 -7.84
C GLU A 484 21.83 -10.53 -8.09
N SER A 485 21.30 -10.21 -9.27
CA SER A 485 20.74 -8.89 -9.58
C SER A 485 19.55 -8.57 -8.66
N ARG A 486 18.60 -9.52 -8.51
CA ARG A 486 17.46 -9.41 -7.57
C ARG A 486 17.94 -9.22 -6.14
N LYS A 487 18.91 -10.02 -5.69
CA LYS A 487 19.46 -9.94 -4.33
C LYS A 487 20.10 -8.57 -4.04
N ILE A 488 20.89 -8.03 -4.97
CA ILE A 488 21.49 -6.68 -4.85
C ILE A 488 20.42 -5.60 -4.88
N LEU A 489 19.41 -5.72 -5.76
CA LEU A 489 18.33 -4.75 -5.85
C LEU A 489 17.54 -4.67 -4.54
N SER A 490 17.11 -5.80 -3.98
CA SER A 490 16.41 -5.82 -2.68
C SER A 490 17.27 -5.19 -1.59
N ALA A 491 18.58 -5.46 -1.58
CA ALA A 491 19.49 -4.91 -0.59
C ALA A 491 19.62 -3.39 -0.71
N LYS A 492 19.65 -2.85 -1.94
CA LYS A 492 19.65 -1.41 -2.20
C LYS A 492 18.32 -0.76 -1.77
N MET A 493 17.18 -1.41 -2.06
CA MET A 493 15.86 -0.96 -1.59
C MET A 493 15.82 -0.91 -0.05
N ALA A 494 16.18 -2.01 0.62
CA ALA A 494 16.24 -2.07 2.08
C ALA A 494 17.21 -1.03 2.65
N HIS A 495 18.39 -0.82 2.05
CA HIS A 495 19.32 0.20 2.52
C HIS A 495 18.71 1.61 2.43
N ILE A 496 18.13 2.00 1.28
CA ILE A 496 17.48 3.32 1.12
C ILE A 496 16.33 3.47 2.11
N THR A 497 15.53 2.43 2.33
CA THR A 497 14.44 2.46 3.31
C THR A 497 14.94 2.81 4.72
N TYR A 498 15.96 2.12 5.23
CA TYR A 498 16.41 2.33 6.61
C TYR A 498 17.38 3.51 6.76
N ASN A 499 18.06 3.93 5.69
CA ASN A 499 19.03 5.02 5.70
C ASN A 499 18.42 6.39 5.38
N GLU A 500 17.47 6.46 4.44
CA GLU A 500 16.90 7.72 3.96
C GLU A 500 15.45 7.92 4.41
N PHE A 501 14.62 6.88 4.32
CA PHE A 501 13.17 7.01 4.52
C PHE A 501 12.74 6.94 5.99
N LEU A 502 13.10 5.87 6.71
CA LEU A 502 12.69 5.69 8.11
C LEU A 502 13.12 6.82 9.06
N PRO A 503 14.33 7.40 8.96
CA PRO A 503 14.74 8.48 9.87
C PRO A 503 13.88 9.74 9.71
N ILE A 504 13.29 9.96 8.53
CA ILE A 504 12.32 11.05 8.32
C ILE A 504 11.03 10.76 9.09
N LEU A 505 10.58 9.50 9.07
CA LEU A 505 9.32 9.09 9.68
C LEU A 505 9.35 9.17 11.21
N VAL A 506 10.33 8.49 11.82
CA VAL A 506 10.38 8.24 13.28
C VAL A 506 11.41 9.08 14.02
N GLY A 507 12.18 9.90 13.31
CA GLY A 507 13.28 10.68 13.86
C GLY A 507 14.61 9.92 13.90
N GLU A 508 15.71 10.61 13.57
CA GLU A 508 17.03 10.00 13.46
C GLU A 508 17.55 9.48 14.80
N LYS A 509 17.30 10.23 15.89
CA LYS A 509 17.75 9.85 17.24
C LYS A 509 17.09 8.55 17.70
N LEU A 510 15.78 8.45 17.54
CA LEU A 510 15.03 7.26 17.92
C LEU A 510 15.37 6.08 17.02
N ALA A 511 15.48 6.30 15.70
CA ALA A 511 15.88 5.28 14.75
C ALA A 511 17.24 4.67 15.10
N LYS A 512 18.22 5.52 15.45
CA LYS A 512 19.54 5.09 15.92
C LYS A 512 19.45 4.31 17.23
N LYS A 513 18.74 4.85 18.23
CA LYS A 513 18.60 4.23 19.55
C LYS A 513 17.93 2.85 19.50
N LYS A 514 16.94 2.67 18.63
CA LYS A 514 16.29 1.37 18.41
C LYS A 514 17.13 0.42 17.53
N GLY A 515 18.21 0.87 16.90
CA GLY A 515 19.01 0.05 16.01
C GLY A 515 18.36 -0.21 14.64
N LEU A 516 17.48 0.69 14.20
CA LEU A 516 16.87 0.63 12.87
C LEU A 516 17.90 0.99 11.79
N LEU A 517 18.72 2.02 12.02
CA LEU A 517 19.69 2.49 11.04
C LEU A 517 20.66 1.37 10.60
N PRO A 518 21.13 1.38 9.34
CA PRO A 518 22.21 0.52 8.87
C PRO A 518 23.51 0.72 9.66
N SER A 519 24.32 -0.32 9.74
CA SER A 519 25.63 -0.29 10.40
C SER A 519 26.71 0.14 9.40
N THR A 520 26.58 1.35 8.82
CA THR A 520 27.49 1.85 7.77
C THR A 520 28.93 2.00 8.27
N ASP A 521 29.08 2.40 9.53
CA ASP A 521 30.37 2.73 10.14
C ASP A 521 31.05 1.50 10.78
N ASP A 522 30.32 0.38 10.90
CA ASP A 522 30.80 -0.86 11.51
C ASP A 522 30.38 -2.08 10.68
N LEU A 523 31.26 -2.50 9.76
CA LEU A 523 31.07 -3.70 8.95
C LEU A 523 31.11 -5.00 9.78
N ASP A 524 31.64 -4.93 11.00
CA ASP A 524 31.80 -6.05 11.94
C ASP A 524 30.72 -6.06 13.04
N ALA A 525 29.72 -5.18 12.93
CA ALA A 525 28.57 -5.16 13.82
C ALA A 525 27.91 -6.55 13.95
N PRO A 526 27.36 -6.92 15.13
CA PRO A 526 26.70 -8.20 15.31
C PRO A 526 25.52 -8.41 14.34
N ASP A 527 25.24 -9.67 14.03
CA ASP A 527 24.08 -10.03 13.22
C ASP A 527 22.78 -9.75 13.99
N THR A 528 21.82 -9.07 13.34
CA THR A 528 20.57 -8.65 13.97
C THR A 528 19.43 -9.65 13.83
N TYR A 529 19.60 -10.70 13.01
CA TYR A 529 18.53 -11.67 12.76
C TYR A 529 18.22 -12.50 14.00
N ASP A 530 16.93 -12.58 14.33
CA ASP A 530 16.38 -13.42 15.37
C ASP A 530 15.26 -14.28 14.79
N LYS A 531 15.47 -15.60 14.80
CA LYS A 531 14.52 -16.60 14.28
C LYS A 531 13.17 -16.62 15.03
N ASN A 532 13.08 -16.03 16.22
CA ASN A 532 11.86 -15.98 17.02
C ASN A 532 11.02 -14.73 16.72
N VAL A 533 11.55 -13.79 15.93
CA VAL A 533 10.83 -12.58 15.52
C VAL A 533 9.97 -12.91 14.31
N ASP A 534 8.67 -12.67 14.43
CA ASP A 534 7.73 -12.76 13.31
C ASP A 534 7.79 -11.46 12.47
N PRO A 535 8.28 -11.53 11.21
CA PRO A 535 8.35 -10.38 10.31
C PRO A 535 7.00 -10.04 9.66
N SER A 536 5.97 -10.88 9.81
CA SER A 536 4.68 -10.69 9.14
C SER A 536 4.08 -9.31 9.43
N ILE A 537 3.48 -8.71 8.40
CA ILE A 537 2.89 -7.37 8.49
C ILE A 537 1.73 -7.37 9.48
N ALA A 538 1.74 -6.42 10.43
CA ALA A 538 0.62 -6.20 11.32
C ALA A 538 -0.59 -5.67 10.57
N ASN A 539 -1.77 -6.17 10.93
CA ASN A 539 -3.04 -5.74 10.33
C ASN A 539 -3.26 -4.22 10.53
N CYS A 540 -2.94 -3.69 11.71
CA CYS A 540 -3.03 -2.25 11.98
C CYS A 540 -2.02 -1.41 11.19
N PHE A 541 -0.87 -1.98 10.78
CA PHE A 541 0.10 -1.31 9.93
C PHE A 541 -0.48 -1.09 8.54
N ALA A 542 -0.98 -2.16 7.89
CA ALA A 542 -1.56 -2.12 6.55
C ALA A 542 -2.95 -1.42 6.49
N GLY A 543 -3.77 -1.62 7.53
CA GLY A 543 -5.13 -1.09 7.60
C GLY A 543 -5.24 0.35 8.09
N ALA A 544 -4.21 0.88 8.75
CA ALA A 544 -4.25 2.23 9.32
C ALA A 544 -2.89 2.96 9.32
N ALA A 545 -1.89 2.47 10.05
CA ALA A 545 -0.70 3.27 10.38
C ALA A 545 0.12 3.70 9.16
N PHE A 546 0.37 2.78 8.20
CA PHE A 546 1.17 3.09 7.01
C PHE A 546 0.39 3.86 5.93
N ARG A 547 -0.92 4.04 6.12
CA ARG A 547 -1.77 4.90 5.28
C ARG A 547 -1.64 6.39 5.60
N PHE A 548 -0.69 6.77 6.48
CA PHE A 548 -0.34 8.16 6.73
C PHE A 548 0.07 8.89 5.45
N ALA A 549 0.69 8.19 4.49
CA ALA A 549 1.22 8.78 3.26
C ALA A 549 0.13 9.51 2.45
N HIS A 550 -1.14 9.14 2.60
CA HIS A 550 -2.26 9.85 1.99
C HIS A 550 -2.41 11.30 2.47
N THR A 551 -1.93 11.62 3.69
CA THR A 551 -1.91 13.00 4.21
C THR A 551 -0.88 13.87 3.50
N LEU A 552 0.19 13.26 2.98
CA LEU A 552 1.31 13.97 2.34
C LEU A 552 0.95 14.50 0.94
N LEU A 553 -0.16 14.04 0.36
CA LEU A 553 -0.48 14.26 -1.05
C LEU A 553 -1.03 15.67 -1.31
N PRO A 554 -0.27 16.53 -2.02
CA PRO A 554 -0.75 17.86 -2.38
C PRO A 554 -1.85 17.76 -3.44
N GLY A 555 -2.68 18.79 -3.55
CA GLY A 555 -3.73 18.82 -4.58
C GLY A 555 -3.16 19.02 -6.00
N VAL A 556 -2.02 19.69 -6.10
CA VAL A 556 -1.40 20.05 -7.37
C VAL A 556 0.09 19.80 -7.28
N LEU A 557 0.67 19.17 -8.30
CA LEU A 557 2.09 18.91 -8.42
C LEU A 557 2.75 19.85 -9.43
N ASN A 558 3.99 20.27 -9.14
CA ASN A 558 4.76 21.13 -10.03
C ASN A 558 5.47 20.28 -11.09
N ALA A 559 4.97 20.33 -12.33
CA ALA A 559 5.47 19.57 -13.47
C ALA A 559 6.37 20.39 -14.40
N THR A 560 6.80 21.56 -13.95
CA THR A 560 7.70 22.45 -14.69
C THR A 560 9.07 21.79 -14.85
N SER A 561 9.53 21.67 -16.09
CA SER A 561 10.78 20.97 -16.44
C SER A 561 12.03 21.87 -16.34
N ASP A 562 11.88 23.21 -16.36
CA ASP A 562 12.95 24.20 -16.53
C ASP A 562 12.51 25.63 -16.09
N ASN A 563 13.27 26.68 -16.46
CA ASN A 563 12.82 28.10 -16.42
C ASN A 563 11.70 28.43 -17.45
N SER A 564 11.01 27.41 -17.94
CA SER A 564 9.87 27.49 -18.86
C SER A 564 8.60 27.93 -18.12
N ALA A 565 7.47 28.04 -18.84
CA ALA A 565 6.20 28.44 -18.23
C ALA A 565 5.80 27.44 -17.13
N PRO A 566 5.31 27.90 -15.96
CA PRO A 566 4.89 27.01 -14.90
C PRO A 566 3.85 26.00 -15.38
N GLU A 567 4.13 24.71 -15.21
CA GLU A 567 3.22 23.62 -15.52
C GLU A 567 2.83 22.88 -14.23
N SER A 568 1.57 22.48 -14.15
CA SER A 568 1.03 21.84 -12.95
C SER A 568 0.06 20.73 -13.29
N ILE A 569 0.08 19.65 -12.50
CA ILE A 569 -0.80 18.50 -12.68
C ILE A 569 -1.67 18.35 -11.42
N GLU A 570 -2.99 18.32 -11.59
CA GLU A 570 -3.92 17.98 -10.50
C GLU A 570 -3.82 16.49 -10.17
N LEU A 571 -3.83 16.14 -8.89
CA LEU A 571 -3.57 14.77 -8.45
C LEU A 571 -4.52 13.73 -9.06
N HIS A 572 -5.83 13.98 -9.14
CA HIS A 572 -6.75 12.98 -9.71
C HIS A 572 -6.47 12.68 -11.20
N THR A 573 -5.88 13.62 -11.94
CA THR A 573 -5.64 13.50 -13.39
C THR A 573 -4.46 12.59 -13.76
N MET A 574 -3.56 12.30 -12.80
CA MET A 574 -2.44 11.38 -12.98
C MET A 574 -2.74 9.93 -12.57
N LEU A 575 -3.89 9.70 -11.94
CA LEU A 575 -4.31 8.36 -11.52
C LEU A 575 -4.73 7.53 -12.75
N PHE A 576 -4.30 6.28 -12.83
CA PHE A 576 -4.57 5.39 -13.96
C PHE A 576 -4.26 6.03 -15.33
N ASN A 577 -3.19 6.84 -15.37
CA ASN A 577 -2.78 7.62 -16.52
C ASN A 577 -1.24 7.65 -16.68
N PRO A 578 -0.61 6.51 -17.00
CA PRO A 578 0.85 6.41 -17.14
C PRO A 578 1.34 6.93 -18.50
N PHE A 579 0.45 7.42 -19.36
CA PHE A 579 0.74 7.59 -20.79
C PHE A 579 1.75 8.71 -21.11
N SER A 580 2.01 9.64 -20.18
CA SER A 580 3.08 10.62 -20.35
C SER A 580 4.46 9.99 -20.43
N LEU A 581 4.66 8.78 -19.86
CA LEU A 581 5.91 8.02 -19.96
C LEU A 581 6.27 7.62 -21.40
N TRP A 582 5.29 7.58 -22.31
CA TRP A 582 5.53 7.30 -23.73
C TRP A 582 6.22 8.47 -24.45
N SER A 583 6.14 9.69 -23.90
CA SER A 583 6.78 10.87 -24.47
C SER A 583 8.27 10.89 -24.11
N GLU A 584 9.10 11.48 -24.98
CA GLU A 584 10.50 11.74 -24.67
C GLU A 584 10.62 12.51 -23.34
N HIS A 585 11.60 12.15 -22.50
CA HIS A 585 11.78 12.66 -21.13
C HIS A 585 10.59 12.45 -20.17
N GLY A 586 9.61 11.59 -20.52
CA GLY A 586 8.43 11.36 -19.67
C GLY A 586 8.76 10.88 -18.26
N ILE A 587 9.72 9.94 -18.13
CA ILE A 587 10.21 9.47 -16.82
C ILE A 587 10.96 10.57 -16.07
N ASP A 588 11.80 11.35 -16.76
CA ASP A 588 12.59 12.44 -16.16
C ASP A 588 11.66 13.47 -15.53
N ARG A 589 10.65 13.91 -16.28
CA ARG A 589 9.63 14.86 -15.80
C ARG A 589 8.88 14.32 -14.60
N ALA A 590 8.49 13.04 -14.59
CA ALA A 590 7.82 12.42 -13.46
C ALA A 590 8.70 12.40 -12.19
N LEU A 591 9.94 11.93 -12.30
CA LEU A 591 10.89 11.84 -11.19
C LEU A 591 11.25 13.23 -10.63
N LEU A 592 11.45 14.21 -11.51
CA LEU A 592 11.73 15.60 -11.11
C LEU A 592 10.49 16.27 -10.48
N THR A 593 9.29 16.01 -11.00
CA THR A 593 8.02 16.49 -10.39
C THR A 593 7.91 16.01 -8.95
N ALA A 594 8.15 14.72 -8.70
CA ALA A 594 8.14 14.13 -7.37
C ALA A 594 9.25 14.73 -6.48
N SER A 595 10.44 14.95 -7.03
CA SER A 595 11.61 15.43 -6.28
C SER A 595 11.60 16.94 -6.01
N ASN A 596 10.76 17.72 -6.70
CA ASN A 596 10.70 19.19 -6.58
C ASN A 596 9.41 19.70 -5.94
N THR A 597 8.32 18.92 -5.97
CA THR A 597 7.06 19.30 -5.33
C THR A 597 7.13 19.05 -3.82
N ALA A 598 6.75 20.02 -2.98
CA ALA A 598 6.64 19.82 -1.54
C ALA A 598 5.41 18.97 -1.17
N VAL A 599 5.53 18.15 -0.13
CA VAL A 599 4.39 17.41 0.45
C VAL A 599 3.55 18.30 1.36
N LEU A 600 2.35 17.84 1.68
CA LEU A 600 1.60 18.30 2.85
C LEU A 600 2.15 17.65 4.14
N ARG A 601 1.70 18.13 5.30
CA ARG A 601 2.10 17.59 6.62
C ARG A 601 1.35 16.32 7.01
N VAL A 602 2.00 15.48 7.81
CA VAL A 602 1.32 14.39 8.54
C VAL A 602 0.53 14.99 9.69
N ASN A 603 -0.78 15.14 9.48
CA ASN A 603 -1.74 15.55 10.49
C ASN A 603 -3.14 15.06 10.08
N ARG A 604 -4.17 15.53 10.78
CA ARG A 604 -5.55 15.13 10.47
C ARG A 604 -6.09 15.67 9.14
N PHE A 605 -5.45 16.62 8.47
CA PHE A 605 -6.01 17.28 7.29
C PHE A 605 -5.53 16.63 5.98
N PHE A 606 -6.31 16.84 4.91
CA PHE A 606 -6.03 16.28 3.59
C PHE A 606 -6.31 17.32 2.50
N SER A 607 -5.94 17.02 1.25
CA SER A 607 -6.36 17.83 0.10
C SER A 607 -7.77 17.44 -0.38
N TYR A 608 -8.45 18.36 -1.08
CA TYR A 608 -9.73 18.02 -1.74
C TYR A 608 -9.59 16.91 -2.79
N GLU A 609 -8.43 16.80 -3.41
CA GLU A 609 -8.14 15.75 -4.39
C GLU A 609 -8.24 14.34 -3.77
N VAL A 610 -7.86 14.19 -2.50
CA VAL A 610 -7.93 12.91 -1.77
C VAL A 610 -9.30 12.64 -1.17
N THR A 611 -9.99 13.69 -0.70
CA THR A 611 -11.27 13.57 0.05
C THR A 611 -12.53 13.65 -0.82
N GLN A 612 -12.40 14.04 -2.09
CA GLN A 612 -13.56 14.27 -2.97
C GLN A 612 -13.36 13.81 -4.43
N LYS A 613 -12.11 13.80 -4.92
CA LYS A 613 -11.83 13.55 -6.35
C LYS A 613 -10.96 12.32 -6.62
N ILE A 614 -10.68 11.47 -5.62
CA ILE A 614 -9.81 10.33 -5.88
C ILE A 614 -10.47 9.43 -6.93
N PHE A 615 -9.70 9.04 -7.95
CA PHE A 615 -10.16 8.32 -9.14
C PHE A 615 -11.29 8.97 -9.95
N GLU A 616 -11.52 10.27 -9.78
CA GLU A 616 -12.47 11.02 -10.62
C GLU A 616 -12.14 10.86 -12.11
N GLY A 617 -13.19 10.74 -12.91
CA GLY A 617 -13.09 10.50 -14.33
C GLY A 617 -12.79 11.73 -15.18
N ARG A 618 -12.49 11.48 -16.46
CA ARG A 618 -12.36 12.55 -17.45
C ARG A 618 -13.71 12.87 -18.11
N PRO A 619 -14.02 14.16 -18.36
CA PRO A 619 -15.30 14.55 -18.93
C PRO A 619 -15.65 13.95 -20.29
N GLU A 620 -14.64 13.63 -21.08
CA GLU A 620 -14.75 13.14 -22.45
C GLU A 620 -14.99 11.62 -22.53
N GLU A 621 -14.68 10.88 -21.46
CA GLU A 621 -14.54 9.42 -21.50
C GLU A 621 -15.39 8.68 -20.45
N ASP A 622 -15.68 9.31 -19.29
CA ASP A 622 -16.26 8.62 -18.14
C ASP A 622 -17.75 8.97 -17.91
N MET A 623 -18.45 8.06 -17.22
CA MET A 623 -19.88 8.19 -16.94
C MET A 623 -20.18 9.44 -16.11
N LYS A 624 -21.27 10.14 -16.45
CA LYS A 624 -21.78 11.27 -15.67
C LYS A 624 -22.69 10.75 -14.53
N PRO A 625 -22.67 11.40 -13.35
CA PRO A 625 -21.86 12.57 -13.00
C PRO A 625 -20.39 12.23 -12.75
N LEU A 626 -19.50 13.11 -13.22
CA LEU A 626 -18.08 13.05 -12.88
C LEU A 626 -17.93 13.45 -11.41
N CYS A 627 -17.69 12.46 -10.56
CA CYS A 627 -17.39 12.65 -9.16
C CYS A 627 -16.41 11.56 -8.72
N GLY A 628 -15.40 11.90 -7.92
CA GLY A 628 -14.48 10.93 -7.33
C GLY A 628 -14.98 10.32 -6.01
N LEU A 629 -14.13 9.49 -5.42
CA LEU A 629 -14.35 8.92 -4.08
C LEU A 629 -13.69 9.78 -2.99
N ASP A 630 -13.88 9.35 -1.75
CA ASP A 630 -13.19 9.88 -0.57
C ASP A 630 -12.28 8.79 0.02
N LEU A 631 -10.96 8.91 -0.21
CA LEU A 631 -10.00 7.92 0.26
C LEU A 631 -9.92 7.86 1.80
N VAL A 632 -10.17 8.97 2.50
CA VAL A 632 -10.15 9.02 3.97
C VAL A 632 -11.31 8.20 4.52
N SER A 633 -12.51 8.37 3.95
CA SER A 633 -13.68 7.55 4.28
C SER A 633 -13.42 6.06 4.05
N LEU A 634 -12.79 5.70 2.92
CA LEU A 634 -12.45 4.32 2.59
C LEU A 634 -11.42 3.72 3.58
N ASN A 635 -10.45 4.51 4.06
CA ASN A 635 -9.47 4.07 5.06
C ASN A 635 -10.12 3.79 6.42
N ILE A 636 -11.00 4.68 6.89
CA ILE A 636 -11.74 4.48 8.14
C ILE A 636 -12.63 3.24 8.04
N GLN A 637 -13.37 3.11 6.94
CA GLN A 637 -14.23 1.95 6.68
C GLN A 637 -13.42 0.65 6.62
N ARG A 638 -12.22 0.67 6.01
CA ARG A 638 -11.29 -0.47 5.97
C ARG A 638 -10.78 -0.86 7.35
N GLY A 639 -10.46 0.09 8.21
CA GLY A 639 -10.09 -0.19 9.59
C GLY A 639 -11.20 -0.93 10.36
N ARG A 640 -12.46 -0.54 10.15
CA ARG A 640 -13.64 -1.21 10.74
C ARG A 640 -13.90 -2.59 10.17
N ASP A 641 -13.77 -2.75 8.85
CA ASP A 641 -13.84 -4.05 8.15
C ASP A 641 -12.79 -5.04 8.68
N HIS A 642 -11.59 -4.54 8.96
CA HIS A 642 -10.48 -5.32 9.51
C HIS A 642 -10.63 -5.63 11.01
N GLY A 643 -11.69 -5.14 11.67
CA GLY A 643 -11.85 -5.26 13.12
C GLY A 643 -10.66 -4.67 13.87
N LEU A 644 -10.14 -3.53 13.43
CA LEU A 644 -9.10 -2.81 14.17
C LEU A 644 -9.71 -2.22 15.45
N PRO A 645 -9.11 -2.46 16.62
CA PRO A 645 -9.57 -1.83 17.85
C PRO A 645 -9.46 -0.30 17.83
N ALA A 646 -10.12 0.34 18.80
CA ALA A 646 -10.11 1.78 18.94
C ALA A 646 -8.71 2.34 19.28
N TYR A 647 -8.53 3.62 18.99
CA TYR A 647 -7.29 4.37 19.22
C TYR A 647 -6.67 4.18 20.62
N PRO A 648 -7.40 4.25 21.74
CA PRO A 648 -6.82 4.07 23.08
C PRO A 648 -6.17 2.69 23.30
N VAL A 649 -6.71 1.64 22.66
CA VAL A 649 -6.18 0.27 22.77
C VAL A 649 -4.75 0.18 22.25
N PHE A 650 -4.48 0.82 21.12
CA PHE A 650 -3.14 0.83 20.54
C PHE A 650 -2.17 1.72 21.33
N ARG A 651 -2.63 2.85 21.90
CA ARG A 651 -1.78 3.65 22.80
C ARG A 651 -1.36 2.86 24.03
N LYS A 652 -2.30 2.13 24.64
CA LYS A 652 -2.02 1.24 25.77
C LYS A 652 -1.03 0.13 25.39
N HIS A 653 -1.22 -0.51 24.23
CA HIS A 653 -0.28 -1.53 23.72
C HIS A 653 1.13 -0.97 23.53
N CYS A 654 1.24 0.28 23.06
CA CYS A 654 2.50 1.01 22.91
C CYS A 654 3.09 1.58 24.21
N ASN A 655 2.50 1.30 25.38
CA ASN A 655 2.86 1.88 26.67
C ASN A 655 2.88 3.43 26.67
N LEU A 656 2.06 4.05 25.84
CA LEU A 656 1.92 5.50 25.76
C LEU A 656 0.96 6.00 26.85
N PRO A 657 1.02 7.30 27.23
CA PRO A 657 0.03 7.89 28.11
C PRO A 657 -1.41 7.60 27.66
N SER A 658 -2.25 7.26 28.64
CA SER A 658 -3.66 6.87 28.46
C SER A 658 -4.46 7.91 27.68
N THR A 659 -5.47 7.44 26.95
CA THR A 659 -6.48 8.24 26.26
C THR A 659 -7.88 7.62 26.42
N ASP A 660 -8.11 6.92 27.54
CA ASP A 660 -9.36 6.22 27.84
C ASP A 660 -10.49 7.20 28.17
N THR A 661 -10.15 8.42 28.65
CA THR A 661 -11.09 9.53 28.87
C THR A 661 -10.82 10.71 27.95
N TRP A 662 -11.81 11.61 27.80
CA TRP A 662 -11.64 12.83 27.00
C TRP A 662 -10.59 13.77 27.59
N GLU A 663 -10.50 13.82 28.92
CA GLU A 663 -9.55 14.62 29.68
C GLU A 663 -8.13 14.10 29.50
N GLU A 664 -7.96 12.78 29.45
CA GLU A 664 -6.68 12.15 29.10
C GLU A 664 -6.30 12.40 27.64
N MET A 665 -7.26 12.23 26.72
CA MET A 665 -7.06 12.51 25.29
C MET A 665 -6.65 13.97 25.03
N ALA A 666 -7.16 14.93 25.81
CA ALA A 666 -6.75 16.34 25.73
C ALA A 666 -5.25 16.57 25.92
N ASN A 667 -4.53 15.64 26.54
CA ASN A 667 -3.07 15.72 26.70
C ASN A 667 -2.31 15.11 25.51
N ALA A 668 -2.98 14.34 24.65
CA ALA A 668 -2.37 13.66 23.52
C ALA A 668 -2.56 14.41 22.18
N ILE A 669 -3.60 15.25 22.06
CA ILE A 669 -3.97 15.97 20.84
C ILE A 669 -4.32 17.42 21.15
N ASP A 670 -4.33 18.31 20.15
CA ASP A 670 -4.69 19.71 20.35
C ASP A 670 -6.20 19.92 20.62
N ALA A 671 -6.54 21.02 21.29
CA ALA A 671 -7.90 21.33 21.73
C ALA A 671 -8.92 21.40 20.57
N ASN A 672 -8.55 21.95 19.42
CA ASN A 672 -9.45 22.03 18.26
C ASN A 672 -9.74 20.65 17.68
N THR A 673 -8.72 19.78 17.64
CA THR A 673 -8.88 18.39 17.20
C THR A 673 -9.74 17.59 18.17
N LEU A 674 -9.51 17.73 19.48
CA LEU A 674 -10.35 17.12 20.50
C LEU A 674 -11.81 17.54 20.37
N GLN A 675 -12.08 18.83 20.15
CA GLN A 675 -13.43 19.34 19.96
C GLN A 675 -14.12 18.72 18.73
N SER A 676 -13.41 18.63 17.60
CA SER A 676 -13.92 17.94 16.40
C SER A 676 -14.24 16.46 16.68
N ILE A 677 -13.39 15.75 17.41
CA ILE A 677 -13.60 14.34 17.75
C ILE A 677 -14.79 14.15 18.70
N ARG A 678 -14.87 14.94 19.79
CA ARG A 678 -15.98 14.89 20.77
C ARG A 678 -17.34 15.19 20.16
N LYS A 679 -17.38 15.95 19.06
CA LYS A 679 -18.63 16.27 18.34
C LYS A 679 -19.23 15.05 17.63
N ILE A 680 -18.40 14.06 17.27
CA ILE A 680 -18.80 12.97 16.37
C ILE A 680 -18.79 11.61 17.08
N TYR A 681 -17.79 11.37 17.92
CA TYR A 681 -17.66 10.12 18.67
C TYR A 681 -18.24 10.29 20.07
N SER A 682 -19.04 9.32 20.51
CA SER A 682 -19.66 9.30 21.84
C SER A 682 -18.63 9.05 22.95
N SER A 683 -17.57 8.29 22.66
CA SER A 683 -16.51 7.92 23.60
C SER A 683 -15.12 7.90 22.94
N PRO A 684 -14.03 8.11 23.68
CA PRO A 684 -12.67 7.86 23.20
C PRO A 684 -12.47 6.43 22.67
N HIS A 685 -13.17 5.45 23.24
CA HIS A 685 -13.17 4.05 22.80
C HIS A 685 -13.92 3.80 21.50
N ASP A 686 -14.52 4.83 20.90
CA ASP A 686 -15.13 4.75 19.56
C ASP A 686 -14.22 5.30 18.47
N VAL A 687 -13.16 6.04 18.82
CA VAL A 687 -12.27 6.70 17.85
C VAL A 687 -11.49 5.67 17.05
N ASP A 688 -11.65 5.72 15.72
CA ASP A 688 -10.92 4.87 14.79
C ASP A 688 -9.41 5.12 14.92
N VAL A 689 -8.60 4.05 14.96
CA VAL A 689 -7.13 4.17 15.13
C VAL A 689 -6.48 5.06 14.07
N TYR A 690 -6.96 5.02 12.82
CA TYR A 690 -6.48 5.89 11.75
C TYR A 690 -6.68 7.37 12.09
N THR A 691 -7.88 7.75 12.53
CA THR A 691 -8.24 9.11 12.91
C THR A 691 -7.47 9.58 14.15
N GLY A 692 -7.40 8.74 15.18
CA GLY A 692 -6.69 9.07 16.41
C GLY A 692 -5.18 9.22 16.21
N ALA A 693 -4.54 8.30 15.47
CA ALA A 693 -3.10 8.33 15.22
C ALA A 693 -2.67 9.56 14.39
N LEU A 694 -3.45 9.96 13.38
CA LEU A 694 -3.19 11.16 12.58
C LEU A 694 -3.45 12.47 13.32
N SER A 695 -4.17 12.41 14.44
CA SER A 695 -4.48 13.58 15.27
C SER A 695 -3.37 13.92 16.27
N GLU A 696 -2.39 13.03 16.44
CA GLU A 696 -1.27 13.27 17.34
C GLU A 696 -0.23 14.22 16.73
N PRO A 697 0.28 15.20 17.48
CA PRO A 697 1.32 16.08 17.00
C PRO A 697 2.63 15.31 16.79
N PRO A 698 3.46 15.68 15.78
CA PRO A 698 4.75 15.06 15.54
C PRO A 698 5.71 15.16 16.74
N LEU A 699 6.57 14.14 16.89
CA LEU A 699 7.72 14.19 17.80
C LEU A 699 8.81 15.13 17.25
N ASP A 700 9.72 15.55 18.13
CA ASP A 700 10.91 16.30 17.70
C ASP A 700 11.72 15.48 16.68
N ASP A 701 12.19 16.14 15.62
CA ASP A 701 12.95 15.55 14.50
C ASP A 701 12.25 14.44 13.69
N ALA A 702 10.96 14.20 13.91
CA ALA A 702 10.14 13.23 13.19
C ALA A 702 8.92 13.90 12.53
N ILE A 703 8.32 13.25 11.53
CA ILE A 703 6.99 13.65 11.03
C ILE A 703 5.84 12.92 11.74
N PHE A 704 6.13 11.88 12.51
CA PHE A 704 5.12 11.10 13.23
C PHE A 704 4.90 11.55 14.65
N GLY A 705 3.63 11.51 15.05
CA GLY A 705 3.26 11.51 16.46
C GLY A 705 3.58 10.17 17.14
N PRO A 706 3.49 10.13 18.49
CA PRO A 706 3.90 8.98 19.28
C PRO A 706 3.38 7.61 18.83
N LEU A 707 2.08 7.51 18.51
CA LEU A 707 1.46 6.24 18.16
C LEU A 707 1.92 5.72 16.79
N LEU A 708 1.97 6.57 15.77
CA LEU A 708 2.51 6.18 14.47
C LEU A 708 3.98 5.75 14.59
N THR A 709 4.76 6.48 15.39
CA THR A 709 6.15 6.11 15.68
C THR A 709 6.26 4.73 16.30
N CYS A 710 5.43 4.40 17.30
CA CYS A 710 5.39 3.06 17.88
C CYS A 710 5.08 1.97 16.84
N LEU A 711 3.94 2.09 16.16
CA LEU A 711 3.42 1.05 15.26
C LEU A 711 4.33 0.82 14.06
N VAL A 712 4.84 1.89 13.46
CA VAL A 712 5.71 1.81 12.27
C VAL A 712 7.11 1.35 12.66
N SER A 713 7.71 1.87 13.74
CA SER A 713 9.05 1.43 14.15
C SER A 713 9.10 -0.03 14.58
N ASP A 714 8.04 -0.56 15.23
CA ASP A 714 7.95 -1.99 15.55
C ASP A 714 7.90 -2.84 14.28
N GLN A 715 7.07 -2.47 13.30
CA GLN A 715 6.96 -3.23 12.07
C GLN A 715 8.30 -3.28 11.33
N PHE A 716 8.97 -2.14 11.14
CA PHE A 716 10.29 -2.13 10.49
C PHE A 716 11.36 -2.84 11.33
N MET A 717 11.29 -2.81 12.66
CA MET A 717 12.20 -3.63 13.48
C MET A 717 12.05 -5.12 13.16
N ARG A 718 10.80 -5.58 13.02
CA ARG A 718 10.49 -6.98 12.70
C ARG A 718 10.89 -7.35 11.28
N LEU A 719 10.74 -6.44 10.31
CA LEU A 719 11.23 -6.65 8.94
C LEU A 719 12.75 -6.80 8.89
N LYS A 720 13.49 -6.07 9.73
CA LYS A 720 14.96 -6.19 9.83
C LYS A 720 15.39 -7.46 10.57
N ARG A 721 14.81 -7.74 11.74
CA ARG A 721 15.26 -8.84 12.62
C ARG A 721 14.66 -10.20 12.27
N GLY A 722 13.46 -10.25 11.71
CA GLY A 722 12.79 -11.48 11.33
C GLY A 722 13.16 -11.99 9.93
N ASP A 723 14.00 -11.26 9.18
CA ASP A 723 14.41 -11.64 7.83
C ASP A 723 15.76 -12.38 7.84
N SER A 724 15.73 -13.69 7.56
CA SER A 724 16.95 -14.50 7.45
C SER A 724 17.84 -14.09 6.28
N HIS A 725 17.31 -13.26 5.40
CA HIS A 725 17.90 -12.78 4.17
C HIS A 725 18.20 -11.27 4.19
N TRP A 726 18.13 -10.65 5.38
CA TRP A 726 18.52 -9.26 5.60
C TRP A 726 19.90 -8.97 5.00
N TYR A 727 20.07 -7.82 4.37
CA TYR A 727 21.29 -7.60 3.59
C TYR A 727 22.55 -7.49 4.45
N GLU A 728 22.44 -7.15 5.74
CA GLU A 728 23.61 -7.07 6.66
C GLU A 728 23.92 -8.40 7.37
N ARG A 729 23.30 -9.52 6.96
CA ARG A 729 23.59 -10.86 7.52
C ARG A 729 25.09 -11.15 7.50
N LYS A 730 25.61 -11.69 8.60
CA LYS A 730 27.04 -11.98 8.80
C LYS A 730 27.37 -13.45 8.54
N MET A 731 26.36 -14.32 8.62
CA MET A 731 26.50 -15.77 8.46
C MET A 731 25.53 -16.32 7.42
N GLY A 732 25.85 -17.53 6.94
CA GLY A 732 25.04 -18.27 5.96
C GLY A 732 25.40 -17.94 4.50
N PRO A 733 24.87 -18.73 3.55
CA PRO A 733 25.14 -18.59 2.12
C PRO A 733 24.62 -17.28 1.51
N GLN A 734 23.59 -16.69 2.11
CA GLN A 734 22.92 -15.45 1.70
C GLN A 734 23.71 -14.18 2.04
N ARG A 735 24.73 -14.24 2.90
CA ARG A 735 25.49 -13.04 3.30
C ARG A 735 26.17 -12.34 2.12
N PHE A 736 26.31 -11.03 2.22
CA PHE A 736 27.22 -10.27 1.36
C PHE A 736 28.64 -10.25 1.98
N THR A 737 29.67 -10.14 1.15
CA THR A 737 31.03 -9.88 1.62
C THR A 737 31.17 -8.42 2.08
N LYS A 738 32.23 -8.09 2.83
CA LYS A 738 32.49 -6.69 3.24
C LYS A 738 32.67 -5.76 2.04
N ALA A 739 33.30 -6.22 0.97
CA ALA A 739 33.47 -5.44 -0.26
C ALA A 739 32.11 -5.17 -0.93
N GLN A 740 31.24 -6.18 -0.98
CA GLN A 740 29.88 -6.06 -1.50
C GLN A 740 29.03 -5.10 -0.65
N LEU A 741 29.10 -5.19 0.68
CA LEU A 741 28.37 -4.29 1.58
C LEU A 741 28.75 -2.83 1.40
N ARG A 742 30.04 -2.51 1.19
CA ARG A 742 30.48 -1.13 0.90
C ARG A 742 29.80 -0.55 -0.34
N GLN A 743 29.63 -1.36 -1.38
CA GLN A 743 28.93 -0.95 -2.59
C GLN A 743 27.43 -0.71 -2.35
N ILE A 744 26.82 -1.45 -1.41
CA ILE A 744 25.42 -1.27 -1.01
C ILE A 744 25.27 -0.02 -0.12
N TYR A 745 26.14 0.17 0.87
CA TYR A 745 26.10 1.33 1.78
C TYR A 745 26.31 2.69 1.09
N ASN A 746 26.93 2.69 -0.08
CA ASN A 746 27.15 3.91 -0.86
C ASN A 746 25.96 4.25 -1.79
N VAL A 747 24.89 3.45 -1.79
CA VAL A 747 23.71 3.71 -2.62
C VAL A 747 22.85 4.81 -2.00
N THR A 748 22.29 5.66 -2.85
CA THR A 748 21.18 6.55 -2.49
C THR A 748 20.13 6.54 -3.59
N LEU A 749 18.91 6.96 -3.30
CA LEU A 749 17.86 7.02 -4.33
C LEU A 749 18.24 7.96 -5.49
N SER A 750 18.99 9.03 -5.22
CA SER A 750 19.51 9.93 -6.26
C SER A 750 20.48 9.23 -7.22
N LYS A 751 21.34 8.34 -6.73
CA LYS A 751 22.21 7.52 -7.60
C LYS A 751 21.42 6.57 -8.49
N ILE A 752 20.34 5.98 -7.97
CA ILE A 752 19.45 5.11 -8.76
C ILE A 752 18.79 5.92 -9.89
N ILE A 753 18.32 7.15 -9.58
CA ILE A 753 17.75 8.07 -10.58
C ILE A 753 18.78 8.41 -11.66
N CYS A 754 19.96 8.90 -11.28
CA CYS A 754 21.01 9.26 -12.24
C CYS A 754 21.46 8.11 -13.15
N GLN A 755 21.41 6.86 -12.66
CA GLN A 755 21.81 5.69 -13.43
C GLN A 755 20.74 5.20 -14.42
N ASN A 756 19.47 5.52 -14.20
CA ASN A 756 18.35 4.86 -14.88
C ASN A 756 17.30 5.82 -15.48
N ALA A 757 17.40 7.13 -15.24
CA ALA A 757 16.65 8.16 -15.96
C ALA A 757 17.16 8.33 -17.40
N ASP A 758 16.44 9.06 -18.24
CA ASP A 758 16.82 9.26 -19.66
C ASP A 758 17.88 10.37 -19.79
N ALA A 759 17.61 11.58 -19.27
CA ALA A 759 18.48 12.74 -19.43
C ALA A 759 18.65 13.62 -18.18
N VAL A 760 18.32 13.09 -16.99
CA VAL A 760 18.54 13.81 -15.74
C VAL A 760 20.05 14.00 -15.48
N GLN A 761 20.51 15.25 -15.50
CA GLN A 761 21.92 15.61 -15.29
C GLN A 761 22.25 15.97 -13.83
N GLN A 762 21.28 16.50 -13.09
CA GLN A 762 21.48 16.91 -11.70
C GLN A 762 20.26 16.54 -10.85
N VAL A 763 20.52 16.07 -9.64
CA VAL A 763 19.51 15.72 -8.63
C VAL A 763 19.99 16.10 -7.24
N ARG A 764 19.09 16.29 -6.28
CA ARG A 764 19.49 16.43 -4.87
C ARG A 764 20.06 15.12 -4.37
N LYS A 765 21.03 15.18 -3.45
CA LYS A 765 21.62 13.98 -2.83
C LYS A 765 20.55 13.10 -2.17
N TYR A 766 19.68 13.70 -1.35
CA TYR A 766 18.55 13.05 -0.70
C TYR A 766 17.23 13.60 -1.25
N VAL A 767 16.69 12.92 -2.25
CA VAL A 767 15.55 13.42 -3.06
C VAL A 767 14.22 13.51 -2.30
N MET A 768 14.05 12.81 -1.17
CA MET A 768 12.87 12.89 -0.30
C MET A 768 12.88 14.15 0.60
N LYS A 769 14.03 14.82 0.74
CA LYS A 769 14.21 16.05 1.52
C LYS A 769 14.32 17.26 0.59
N GLN A 770 13.78 18.40 1.03
CA GLN A 770 13.97 19.68 0.37
C GLN A 770 15.35 20.28 0.69
N SER A 771 15.75 21.29 -0.10
CA SER A 771 17.02 22.00 0.07
C SER A 771 16.83 23.23 0.98
N LYS A 772 16.87 23.05 2.30
CA LYS A 772 16.93 24.18 3.25
C LYS A 772 18.34 24.50 3.74
N ASP A 773 19.23 23.50 3.78
CA ASP A 773 20.62 23.66 4.21
C ASP A 773 21.59 23.30 3.09
N SER A 774 22.79 23.88 3.12
CA SER A 774 23.90 23.58 2.20
C SER A 774 24.32 22.09 2.18
N ALA A 775 23.80 21.28 3.12
CA ALA A 775 24.07 19.85 3.25
C ALA A 775 23.30 18.96 2.25
N ASN A 776 22.16 19.37 1.70
CA ASN A 776 21.39 18.60 0.70
C ASN A 776 21.37 19.28 -0.69
N GLY A 777 22.56 19.65 -1.16
CA GLY A 777 22.75 20.28 -2.47
C GLY A 777 22.46 19.34 -3.65
N TYR A 778 22.41 19.94 -4.84
CA TYR A 778 22.40 19.19 -6.11
C TYR A 778 23.76 18.54 -6.35
N VAL A 779 23.73 17.30 -6.82
CA VAL A 779 24.88 16.53 -7.28
C VAL A 779 24.78 16.34 -8.78
N ASN A 780 25.91 16.42 -9.47
CA ASN A 780 26.00 16.13 -10.89
C ASN A 780 26.03 14.62 -11.10
N CYS A 781 25.15 14.09 -11.95
CA CYS A 781 25.05 12.67 -12.23
C CYS A 781 26.36 12.11 -12.82
N THR A 782 27.19 12.93 -13.46
CA THR A 782 28.50 12.53 -14.00
C THR A 782 29.58 12.39 -12.93
N GLU A 783 29.41 13.00 -11.76
CA GLU A 783 30.37 12.98 -10.65
C GLU A 783 30.01 11.91 -9.60
N ILE A 784 28.89 11.22 -9.79
CA ILE A 784 28.45 10.15 -8.89
C ILE A 784 29.32 8.92 -9.11
N GLU A 785 29.95 8.47 -8.02
CA GLU A 785 30.71 7.21 -8.00
C GLU A 785 29.85 6.03 -8.49
N HIS A 786 30.37 5.31 -9.49
CA HIS A 786 29.72 4.16 -10.09
C HIS A 786 29.78 2.91 -9.19
N PHE A 787 28.80 2.03 -9.35
CA PHE A 787 28.76 0.76 -8.63
C PHE A 787 29.86 -0.18 -9.13
N ASP A 788 30.78 -0.58 -8.26
CA ASP A 788 31.89 -1.46 -8.62
C ASP A 788 31.47 -2.94 -8.61
N PHE A 789 31.32 -3.50 -9.80
CA PHE A 789 30.97 -4.90 -10.01
C PHE A 789 32.11 -5.88 -9.68
N SER A 790 33.36 -5.42 -9.55
CA SER A 790 34.52 -6.29 -9.26
C SER A 790 34.36 -7.03 -7.93
N ALA A 791 33.63 -6.46 -6.97
CA ALA A 791 33.30 -7.10 -5.69
C ALA A 791 32.42 -8.37 -5.83
N TRP A 792 31.83 -8.61 -7.01
CA TRP A 792 31.09 -9.82 -7.37
C TRP A 792 31.82 -10.73 -8.36
N ALA A 793 33.03 -10.40 -8.79
CA ALA A 793 33.79 -11.23 -9.73
C ALA A 793 34.15 -12.58 -9.11
N THR A 794 33.92 -13.67 -9.84
CA THR A 794 34.26 -15.04 -9.45
C THR A 794 35.14 -15.70 -10.50
N THR A 795 36.05 -16.57 -10.07
CA THR A 795 36.84 -17.40 -10.98
C THR A 795 35.99 -18.58 -11.49
N PRO A 796 36.07 -18.95 -12.77
CA PRO A 796 35.44 -20.17 -13.27
C PRO A 796 35.90 -21.37 -12.45
N ARG A 797 34.99 -22.13 -11.86
CA ARG A 797 35.35 -23.43 -11.28
C ARG A 797 35.76 -24.35 -12.43
N PRO A 798 36.95 -24.98 -12.40
CA PRO A 798 37.29 -25.96 -13.42
C PRO A 798 36.23 -27.07 -13.39
N VAL A 799 35.53 -27.26 -14.51
CA VAL A 799 34.63 -28.39 -14.70
C VAL A 799 35.49 -29.63 -14.57
N LYS A 800 35.36 -30.39 -13.47
CA LYS A 800 35.86 -31.76 -13.41
C LYS A 800 35.00 -32.57 -14.39
N LEU A 801 35.39 -32.58 -15.66
CA LEU A 801 34.95 -33.59 -16.60
C LEU A 801 35.38 -34.93 -16.00
N HIS A 802 34.44 -35.69 -15.48
CA HIS A 802 34.65 -37.12 -15.31
C HIS A 802 34.85 -37.68 -16.72
N SER A 803 36.11 -37.90 -17.10
CA SER A 803 36.43 -38.65 -18.30
C SER A 803 35.88 -40.06 -18.12
N VAL A 804 34.73 -40.34 -18.72
CA VAL A 804 34.32 -41.73 -18.96
C VAL A 804 35.30 -42.26 -19.99
N ALA A 805 36.24 -43.08 -19.55
CA ALA A 805 37.08 -43.84 -20.45
C ALA A 805 36.17 -44.82 -21.20
N VAL A 806 35.87 -44.51 -22.46
CA VAL A 806 35.32 -45.47 -23.40
C VAL A 806 36.44 -46.46 -23.68
N SER A 807 36.37 -47.66 -23.09
CA SER A 807 37.29 -48.73 -23.46
C SER A 807 36.82 -49.33 -24.78
N ASP A 808 37.63 -49.16 -25.83
CA ASP A 808 37.52 -49.93 -27.06
C ASP A 808 37.75 -51.42 -26.77
N ALA A 809 36.66 -52.17 -26.62
CA ALA A 809 36.68 -53.62 -26.64
C ALA A 809 35.67 -54.15 -27.66
N LYS A 810 36.24 -54.46 -28.83
CA LYS A 810 35.75 -55.23 -29.97
C LYS A 810 34.46 -56.05 -29.78
N SER A 811 33.57 -55.84 -30.75
CA SER A 811 32.64 -56.79 -31.37
C SER A 811 32.78 -58.26 -30.98
N LEU A 812 31.69 -58.88 -30.55
CA LEU A 812 31.33 -60.25 -30.90
C LEU A 812 29.83 -60.46 -30.70
N ILE A 813 29.10 -60.40 -31.81
CA ILE A 813 27.76 -61.00 -31.93
C ILE A 813 27.94 -62.51 -31.84
N ARG A 814 27.22 -63.16 -30.91
CA ARG A 814 26.94 -64.60 -30.97
C ARG A 814 25.45 -64.83 -30.71
N VAL A 815 24.76 -65.23 -31.77
CA VAL A 815 23.49 -65.95 -31.73
C VAL A 815 23.83 -67.45 -31.87
N ILE A 816 23.13 -68.31 -31.13
CA ILE A 816 22.66 -69.69 -31.46
C ILE A 816 22.68 -70.65 -30.23
N HIS A 817 21.46 -71.07 -29.86
CA HIS A 817 20.89 -72.35 -29.39
C HIS A 817 21.57 -73.36 -28.44
N GLU A 818 20.73 -73.83 -27.48
CA GLU A 818 20.50 -75.20 -26.90
C GLU A 818 21.71 -76.02 -26.36
N ASN A 819 21.66 -76.81 -25.26
CA ASN A 819 20.57 -77.57 -24.62
C ASN A 819 20.96 -78.08 -23.20
N SER A 820 19.93 -78.39 -22.38
CA SER A 820 19.80 -79.33 -21.24
C SER A 820 20.80 -79.39 -20.06
N ASN A 821 20.31 -79.18 -18.82
CA ASN A 821 19.84 -80.30 -17.96
C ASN A 821 19.09 -79.85 -16.69
N SER A 822 18.16 -80.71 -16.27
CA SER A 822 17.04 -80.53 -15.33
C SER A 822 17.38 -80.56 -13.83
N THR A 823 16.51 -79.98 -12.99
CA THR A 823 15.75 -80.74 -11.97
C THR A 823 14.57 -79.94 -11.37
N ALA A 824 13.37 -80.50 -11.60
CA ALA A 824 12.18 -80.62 -10.75
C ALA A 824 11.55 -79.44 -9.94
N SER A 825 10.42 -78.96 -10.47
CA SER A 825 9.10 -78.60 -9.89
C SER A 825 8.69 -79.19 -8.49
N PRO A 826 7.61 -78.70 -7.81
CA PRO A 826 6.42 -78.07 -8.40
C PRO A 826 5.77 -76.85 -7.72
N MET A 827 4.98 -76.22 -8.59
CA MET A 827 3.92 -75.22 -8.45
C MET A 827 2.63 -75.83 -7.79
N PRO A 828 1.53 -75.07 -7.51
CA PRO A 828 0.71 -74.48 -8.57
C PRO A 828 0.12 -73.08 -8.35
N LYS A 829 0.06 -72.38 -9.48
CA LYS A 829 -0.80 -71.26 -9.90
C LYS A 829 -2.30 -71.54 -9.73
N LYS A 830 -3.09 -70.45 -9.73
CA LYS A 830 -4.11 -70.06 -10.75
C LYS A 830 -5.08 -69.03 -10.11
N LEU A 831 -5.70 -68.04 -10.76
CA LEU A 831 -5.92 -67.67 -12.16
C LEU A 831 -6.39 -66.19 -12.18
N MET A 832 -5.96 -65.42 -13.17
CA MET A 832 -6.74 -64.32 -13.73
C MET A 832 -7.82 -64.92 -14.65
N GLU A 833 -8.99 -64.31 -14.76
CA GLU A 833 -9.47 -63.77 -16.04
C GLU A 833 -10.74 -62.88 -15.88
N PRO A 834 -11.00 -61.98 -16.85
CA PRO A 834 -12.04 -60.94 -16.83
C PRO A 834 -13.25 -61.27 -17.73
N SER A 835 -14.36 -60.52 -17.59
CA SER A 835 -15.34 -60.36 -18.67
C SER A 835 -16.23 -59.13 -18.48
N LYS A 836 -16.24 -58.27 -19.52
CA LYS A 836 -17.38 -57.59 -20.19
C LYS A 836 -18.53 -57.05 -19.32
N GLU A 837 -18.70 -55.72 -19.29
CA GLU A 837 -19.65 -54.93 -20.11
C GLU A 837 -19.28 -53.44 -20.04
#